data_AF-A0A7H9BI35-F1
#
_entry.id   AF-A0A7H9BI35-F1
#
_cell.length_a   1.000
_cell.length_b   1.000
_cell.length_c   1.000
_cell.angle_alpha   90.00
_cell.angle_beta   90.00
_cell.angle_gamma   90.00
#
_symmetry.space_group_name_H-M   'P 1'
#
loop_
_entity.id
_entity.type
_entity.pdbx_description
1 polymer ?
#
loop_
_entity_poly.entity_id
_entity_poly.type
_entity_poly.pdbx_seq_one_letter_code
_entity_poly.pdbx_strand_id
1 'polypeptide(L)'
;MSMPFQYDVTNHHDVSEVKKAIANKLMYTIGKDPVAAQPKDWLDATFLTVRDQMVERWMQTTRAQYSQDVKRVYYLSMEFLIGRALSNALLALDMEETVRTALDEMGIDYDDLVHMEPDAALGNGGLGRLAACFLDSMATLGIPGMGYGIRYQFGMFKQRIIEGRQVEVPDTWLGSVNILDFPRDEVCYRVRFGGRLETDGKKVRWLDTQNDVLAVAHDIIIPGFDTTATNTLRLWTARSTREINLSKFNEGDYFSAVAEKNLSENVSRVLYPDDSTYSGKELRLRQEYFFVAASVQDILHRYRMTHDNLDNLDDKVAIHLNDTHPVLAIPELMRVLIDEANYEWDEAWAITSKVFSYTNHTLMSEALETWPVDMLGHLLPRHLKIIFDINEKFLKEVAAKFPGDHDLLRNVSLIEEHGDRKVRMAYLAVVASHTINGVSALHSDLMVESIFADLAKIYPERFTNVTNGVTPRRWLALANPQLSSLIDREIGQTWRVRLDELAELKSHIDFPKFVQDFRDAKHANKERLAKYVARNLGGVINPDALFDVQVKRIHEYKRQLLNVLHVITRYNRILRDPDAAIQPRVVVFAGKAASAYRMAKLVIQLINDVGIKINNDSRVGDKLKVVFIPNYSVSLAEIIIPAADLSEQISTAGTEASGTGNMKFGLNGALTIGTLDGANVEMQEAVGADNIFIFGNTTEEVNALRRDGYNPRAIYESNSELREVLNQLANGFFSPQDPERYRVIFDVLVNWGDHYQLLADYESYIAAQDQVDALYAKPEEWAKKAILNVAGMGYFSSDRTISEYAEKIWHTTPVKL
;
A
#
# COMPACT_ATOMS: atom_id res chain seq x y z
N MET A 1 0.31 43.11 -2.52
CA MET A 1 1.26 43.81 -3.41
C MET A 1 2.20 42.75 -4.01
N SER A 2 2.14 42.47 -5.32
CA SER A 2 3.14 41.64 -5.98
C SER A 2 4.21 42.54 -6.60
N MET A 3 5.36 42.67 -5.94
CA MET A 3 6.55 43.12 -6.67
C MET A 3 6.88 42.07 -7.74
N PRO A 4 7.36 42.45 -8.94
CA PRO A 4 7.80 41.49 -9.93
C PRO A 4 8.92 40.63 -9.33
N PHE A 5 8.66 39.33 -9.19
CA PHE A 5 9.61 38.33 -8.70
C PHE A 5 10.20 37.61 -9.92
N GLN A 6 11.47 37.88 -10.23
CA GLN A 6 12.19 37.26 -11.35
C GLN A 6 13.10 36.15 -10.86
N TYR A 7 13.11 35.02 -11.57
CA TYR A 7 14.00 33.88 -11.35
C TYR A 7 14.36 33.25 -12.71
N ASP A 8 15.48 32.53 -12.77
CA ASP A 8 15.93 31.86 -13.98
C ASP A 8 15.11 30.56 -14.20
N VAL A 9 14.37 30.50 -15.31
CA VAL A 9 13.65 29.29 -15.73
C VAL A 9 14.59 28.47 -16.60
N THR A 10 14.92 27.24 -16.17
CA THR A 10 15.68 26.30 -17.00
C THR A 10 14.75 25.67 -18.03
N ASN A 11 15.08 25.77 -19.32
CA ASN A 11 14.42 25.02 -20.37
C ASN A 11 14.77 23.54 -20.23
N HIS A 12 13.86 22.76 -19.66
CA HIS A 12 14.08 21.34 -19.34
C HIS A 12 14.19 20.42 -20.57
N HIS A 13 13.92 20.92 -21.77
CA HIS A 13 14.15 20.18 -23.02
C HIS A 13 15.52 20.49 -23.65
N ASP A 14 16.26 21.48 -23.16
CA ASP A 14 17.61 21.81 -23.64
C ASP A 14 18.67 21.10 -22.77
N VAL A 15 19.40 20.16 -23.39
CA VAL A 15 20.46 19.37 -22.75
C VAL A 15 21.54 20.26 -22.12
N SER A 16 21.92 21.35 -22.79
CA SER A 16 22.97 22.28 -22.32
C SER A 16 22.54 23.02 -21.05
N GLU A 17 21.27 23.46 -21.01
CA GLU A 17 20.71 24.12 -19.84
C GLU A 17 20.56 23.15 -18.66
N VAL A 18 20.06 21.93 -18.89
CA VAL A 18 19.94 20.89 -17.86
C VAL A 18 21.32 20.52 -17.28
N LYS A 19 22.32 20.31 -18.14
CA LYS A 19 23.71 20.05 -17.73
C LYS A 19 24.28 21.18 -16.89
N LYS A 20 24.05 22.43 -17.28
CA LYS A 20 24.46 23.60 -16.50
C LYS A 20 23.73 23.66 -15.15
N ALA A 21 22.44 23.33 -15.11
CA ALA A 21 21.68 23.29 -13.87
C ALA A 21 22.20 22.20 -12.91
N ILE A 22 22.47 20.98 -13.40
CA ILE A 22 23.09 19.90 -12.62
C ILE A 22 24.45 20.33 -12.08
N ALA A 23 25.32 20.89 -12.94
CA ALA A 23 26.63 21.39 -12.52
C ALA A 23 26.53 22.49 -11.45
N ASN A 24 25.57 23.41 -11.58
CA ASN A 24 25.31 24.45 -10.60
C ASN A 24 24.83 23.88 -9.27
N LYS A 25 23.94 22.87 -9.27
CA LYS A 25 23.51 22.20 -8.03
C LYS A 25 24.68 21.49 -7.36
N LEU A 26 25.50 20.78 -8.12
CA LEU A 26 26.69 20.12 -7.60
C LEU A 26 27.65 21.13 -6.94
N MET A 27 27.98 22.22 -7.63
CA MET A 27 28.92 23.24 -7.16
C MET A 27 28.38 24.03 -5.95
N TYR A 28 27.17 24.57 -6.06
CA TYR A 28 26.67 25.57 -5.10
C TYR A 28 25.73 25.01 -4.03
N THR A 29 25.00 23.94 -4.32
CA THR A 29 24.07 23.33 -3.34
C THR A 29 24.72 22.17 -2.60
N ILE A 30 25.39 21.27 -3.32
CA ILE A 30 26.09 20.12 -2.72
C ILE A 30 27.47 20.55 -2.19
N GLY A 31 28.11 21.54 -2.82
CA GLY A 31 29.42 22.04 -2.40
C GLY A 31 30.57 21.13 -2.87
N LYS A 32 30.43 20.54 -4.07
CA LYS A 32 31.39 19.61 -4.65
C LYS A 32 31.76 20.00 -6.07
N ASP A 33 33.00 19.74 -6.46
CA ASP A 33 33.43 19.74 -7.85
C ASP A 33 33.48 18.30 -8.41
N PRO A 34 33.51 18.11 -9.74
CA PRO A 34 33.49 16.78 -10.36
C PRO A 34 34.61 15.84 -9.91
N VAL A 35 35.78 16.36 -9.47
CA VAL A 35 36.92 15.53 -9.03
C VAL A 35 36.64 14.88 -7.67
N ALA A 36 35.89 15.57 -6.80
CA ALA A 36 35.58 15.10 -5.45
C ALA A 36 34.16 14.51 -5.29
N ALA A 37 33.33 14.65 -6.32
CA ALA A 37 31.93 14.19 -6.32
C ALA A 37 31.83 12.67 -6.32
N GLN A 38 31.03 12.15 -5.40
CA GLN A 38 30.63 10.74 -5.35
C GLN A 38 29.33 10.53 -6.14
N PRO A 39 28.96 9.29 -6.52
CA PRO A 39 27.73 9.04 -7.26
C PRO A 39 26.46 9.58 -6.55
N LYS A 40 26.42 9.56 -5.21
CA LYS A 40 25.32 10.17 -4.44
C LYS A 40 25.23 11.68 -4.62
N ASP A 41 26.36 12.38 -4.75
CA ASP A 41 26.39 13.83 -4.96
C ASP A 41 25.78 14.20 -6.33
N TRP A 42 26.06 13.38 -7.36
CA TRP A 42 25.46 13.50 -8.68
C TRP A 42 23.96 13.21 -8.67
N LEU A 43 23.54 12.17 -7.94
CA LEU A 43 22.12 11.83 -7.79
C LEU A 43 21.38 13.02 -7.17
N ASP A 44 21.95 13.59 -6.11
CA ASP A 44 21.32 14.70 -5.41
C ASP A 44 21.27 15.97 -6.26
N ALA A 45 22.34 16.28 -6.98
CA ALA A 45 22.38 17.41 -7.90
C ALA A 45 21.32 17.26 -9.02
N THR A 46 21.22 16.07 -9.62
CA THR A 46 20.24 15.76 -10.66
C THR A 46 18.81 15.86 -10.13
N PHE A 47 18.53 15.27 -8.97
CA PHE A 47 17.21 15.33 -8.36
C PHE A 47 16.82 16.77 -8.06
N LEU A 48 17.72 17.58 -7.50
CA LEU A 48 17.45 19.00 -7.21
C LEU A 48 17.14 19.80 -8.47
N THR A 49 17.81 19.52 -9.60
CA THR A 49 17.50 20.13 -10.90
C THR A 49 16.08 19.79 -11.37
N VAL A 50 15.67 18.52 -11.26
CA VAL A 50 14.31 18.08 -11.63
C VAL A 50 13.28 18.66 -10.65
N ARG A 51 13.61 18.73 -9.35
CA ARG A 51 12.74 19.26 -8.30
C ARG A 51 12.42 20.74 -8.51
N ASP A 52 13.35 21.54 -9.01
CA ASP A 52 13.10 22.96 -9.31
C ASP A 52 11.96 23.14 -10.34
N GLN A 53 11.89 22.26 -11.36
CA GLN A 53 10.80 22.26 -12.34
C GLN A 53 9.45 21.91 -11.71
N MET A 54 9.44 20.96 -10.78
CA MET A 54 8.23 20.60 -10.02
C MET A 54 7.75 21.75 -9.13
N VAL A 55 8.66 22.51 -8.53
CA VAL A 55 8.31 23.65 -7.65
C VAL A 55 7.55 24.73 -8.40
N GLU A 56 7.93 25.03 -9.64
CA GLU A 56 7.21 26.01 -10.46
C GLU A 56 5.76 25.59 -10.72
N ARG A 57 5.55 24.35 -11.19
CA ARG A 57 4.22 23.75 -11.37
C ARG A 57 3.42 23.74 -10.05
N TRP A 58 4.09 23.48 -8.93
CA TRP A 58 3.50 23.48 -7.59
C TRP A 58 2.99 24.85 -7.13
N MET A 59 3.76 25.91 -7.37
CA MET A 59 3.33 27.27 -7.05
C MET A 59 2.19 27.74 -7.96
N GLN A 60 2.22 27.37 -9.25
CA GLN A 60 1.12 27.67 -10.19
C GLN A 60 -0.17 26.98 -9.76
N THR A 61 -0.11 25.67 -9.50
CA THR A 61 -1.28 24.87 -9.08
C THR A 61 -1.84 25.38 -7.75
N THR A 62 -0.99 25.62 -6.75
CA THR A 62 -1.42 26.12 -5.44
C THR A 62 -2.15 27.47 -5.55
N ARG A 63 -1.59 28.42 -6.33
CA ARG A 63 -2.24 29.72 -6.55
C ARG A 63 -3.59 29.57 -7.25
N ALA A 64 -3.67 28.72 -8.27
CA ALA A 64 -4.92 28.44 -9.00
C ALA A 64 -6.00 27.87 -8.07
N GLN A 65 -5.63 26.92 -7.19
CA GLN A 65 -6.55 26.34 -6.21
C GLN A 65 -7.09 27.39 -5.22
N TYR A 66 -6.25 28.31 -4.74
CA TYR A 66 -6.72 29.39 -3.86
C TYR A 66 -7.55 30.44 -4.60
N SER A 67 -7.16 30.84 -5.81
CA SER A 67 -7.89 31.87 -6.57
C SER A 67 -9.27 31.41 -7.05
N GLN A 68 -9.41 30.11 -7.32
CA GLN A 68 -10.67 29.50 -7.77
C GLN A 68 -11.54 29.00 -6.61
N ASP A 69 -11.00 28.99 -5.38
CA ASP A 69 -11.70 28.51 -4.18
C ASP A 69 -12.35 27.12 -4.38
N VAL A 70 -11.58 26.21 -4.96
CA VAL A 70 -12.02 24.85 -5.29
C VAL A 70 -12.17 23.99 -4.04
N LYS A 71 -13.11 23.03 -4.08
CA LYS A 71 -13.19 21.97 -3.07
C LYS A 71 -11.90 21.14 -3.10
N ARG A 72 -11.35 20.85 -1.92
CA ARG A 72 -10.10 20.10 -1.74
C ARG A 72 -10.36 18.76 -1.10
N VAL A 73 -9.68 17.74 -1.61
CA VAL A 73 -9.70 16.37 -1.10
C VAL A 73 -8.48 16.15 -0.22
N TYR A 74 -8.72 15.77 1.03
CA TYR A 74 -7.68 15.42 1.99
C TYR A 74 -7.71 13.91 2.24
N TYR A 75 -6.71 13.22 1.69
CA TYR A 75 -6.60 11.77 1.79
C TYR A 75 -5.71 11.40 2.98
N LEU A 76 -6.31 10.92 4.06
CA LEU A 76 -5.60 10.59 5.31
C LEU A 76 -5.25 9.10 5.32
N SER A 77 -3.95 8.80 5.41
CA SER A 77 -3.44 7.43 5.45
C SER A 77 -2.22 7.32 6.36
N MET A 78 -2.15 6.24 7.15
CA MET A 78 -0.97 5.92 7.95
C MET A 78 0.26 5.57 7.10
N GLU A 79 0.04 5.16 5.84
CA GLU A 79 1.11 4.77 4.93
C GLU A 79 0.96 5.34 3.51
N PHE A 80 2.10 5.66 2.90
CA PHE A 80 2.25 6.07 1.49
C PHE A 80 3.48 5.39 0.89
N LEU A 81 3.28 4.32 0.14
CA LEU A 81 4.38 3.55 -0.45
C LEU A 81 4.75 4.11 -1.83
N ILE A 82 5.31 5.32 -1.89
CA ILE A 82 5.54 6.06 -3.14
C ILE A 82 6.64 5.46 -4.03
N GLY A 83 7.62 4.77 -3.45
CA GLY A 83 8.80 4.25 -4.15
C GLY A 83 9.84 5.34 -4.39
N ARG A 84 10.62 5.20 -5.46
CA ARG A 84 11.56 6.22 -5.95
C ARG A 84 10.82 7.38 -6.59
N ALA A 85 11.21 8.60 -6.26
CA ALA A 85 10.55 9.82 -6.72
C ALA A 85 11.18 10.38 -7.99
N LEU A 86 12.50 10.22 -8.19
CA LEU A 86 13.21 10.84 -9.32
C LEU A 86 12.67 10.33 -10.66
N SER A 87 12.60 9.01 -10.82
CA SER A 87 12.12 8.38 -12.06
C SER A 87 10.67 8.74 -12.37
N ASN A 88 9.83 8.89 -11.34
CA ASN A 88 8.45 9.36 -11.51
C ASN A 88 8.38 10.80 -11.98
N ALA A 89 9.21 11.66 -11.40
CA ALA A 89 9.26 13.08 -11.76
C ALA A 89 9.78 13.26 -13.18
N LEU A 90 10.83 12.52 -13.57
CA LEU A 90 11.35 12.52 -14.95
C LEU A 90 10.28 12.13 -15.97
N LEU A 91 9.49 11.09 -15.66
CA LEU A 91 8.38 10.65 -16.51
C LEU A 91 7.26 11.71 -16.59
N ALA A 92 6.84 12.27 -15.45
CA ALA A 92 5.76 13.26 -15.40
C ALA A 92 6.11 14.62 -16.04
N LEU A 93 7.40 14.95 -16.09
CA LEU A 93 7.93 16.18 -16.67
C LEU A 93 8.42 16.01 -18.12
N ASP A 94 8.41 14.79 -18.66
CA ASP A 94 9.01 14.45 -19.96
C ASP A 94 10.48 14.89 -20.08
N MET A 95 11.27 14.52 -19.06
CA MET A 95 12.67 14.93 -18.90
C MET A 95 13.68 13.79 -18.99
N GLU A 96 13.23 12.54 -19.14
CA GLU A 96 14.11 11.37 -19.03
C GLU A 96 15.25 11.41 -20.05
N GLU A 97 14.95 11.56 -21.34
CA GLU A 97 15.94 11.56 -22.42
C GLU A 97 16.91 12.75 -22.31
N THR A 98 16.41 13.93 -21.95
CA THR A 98 17.24 15.12 -21.79
C THR A 98 18.21 14.96 -20.62
N VAL A 99 17.75 14.42 -19.49
CA VAL A 99 18.60 14.16 -18.31
C VAL A 99 19.59 13.04 -18.57
N ARG A 100 19.17 11.96 -19.25
CA ARG A 100 20.05 10.86 -19.66
C ARG A 100 21.19 11.37 -20.53
N THR A 101 20.86 12.11 -21.59
CA THR A 101 21.87 12.70 -22.50
C THR A 101 22.80 13.67 -21.74
N ALA A 102 22.26 14.52 -20.86
CA ALA A 102 23.05 15.45 -20.08
C ALA A 102 24.05 14.74 -19.15
N LEU A 103 23.63 13.66 -18.48
CA LEU A 103 24.49 12.86 -17.61
C LEU A 103 25.56 12.10 -18.40
N ASP A 104 25.18 11.50 -19.53
CA ASP A 104 26.11 10.79 -20.41
C ASP A 104 27.21 11.73 -20.92
N GLU A 105 26.87 12.96 -21.34
CA GLU A 105 27.83 14.01 -21.72
C GLU A 105 28.73 14.47 -20.55
N MET A 106 28.32 14.24 -19.31
CA MET A 106 29.10 14.51 -18.11
C MET A 106 29.90 13.29 -17.65
N GLY A 107 29.78 12.14 -18.35
CA GLY A 107 30.45 10.89 -18.03
C GLY A 107 29.82 10.12 -16.87
N ILE A 108 28.53 10.35 -16.60
CA ILE A 108 27.77 9.71 -15.51
C ILE A 108 26.73 8.77 -16.11
N ASP A 109 26.73 7.50 -15.70
CA ASP A 109 25.74 6.52 -16.15
C ASP A 109 24.37 6.80 -15.50
N TYR A 110 23.37 7.08 -16.32
CA TYR A 110 22.01 7.38 -15.86
C TYR A 110 21.38 6.21 -15.07
N ASP A 111 21.51 4.98 -15.57
CA ASP A 111 20.78 3.82 -15.03
C ASP A 111 21.34 3.46 -13.64
N ASP A 112 22.67 3.46 -13.49
CA ASP A 112 23.34 3.30 -12.21
C ASP A 112 22.91 4.40 -11.24
N LEU A 113 22.84 5.66 -11.69
CA LEU A 113 22.50 6.81 -10.85
C LEU A 113 21.07 6.73 -10.30
N VAL A 114 20.07 6.55 -11.18
CA VAL A 114 18.66 6.50 -10.78
C VAL A 114 18.37 5.27 -9.92
N HIS A 115 19.10 4.17 -10.13
CA HIS A 115 19.00 2.98 -9.30
C HIS A 115 19.64 3.10 -7.91
N MET A 116 20.39 4.16 -7.63
CA MET A 116 20.92 4.43 -6.29
C MET A 116 19.92 5.10 -5.34
N GLU A 117 18.83 5.69 -5.86
CA GLU A 117 17.81 6.32 -5.01
C GLU A 117 17.19 5.29 -4.05
N PRO A 118 17.17 5.55 -2.73
CA PRO A 118 16.45 4.68 -1.80
C PRO A 118 14.93 4.84 -1.99
N ASP A 119 14.17 3.75 -1.90
CA ASP A 119 12.71 3.84 -1.75
C ASP A 119 12.37 4.65 -0.48
N ALA A 120 11.39 5.55 -0.57
CA ALA A 120 10.87 6.21 0.62
C ALA A 120 10.18 5.19 1.54
N ALA A 121 10.71 4.98 2.74
CA ALA A 121 10.21 3.99 3.70
C ALA A 121 8.99 4.53 4.47
N LEU A 122 7.91 4.80 3.74
CA LEU A 122 6.69 5.45 4.25
C LEU A 122 5.45 4.54 4.21
N GLY A 123 5.63 3.27 3.84
CA GLY A 123 4.54 2.29 3.80
C GLY A 123 5.04 0.85 3.85
N ASN A 124 4.09 -0.08 3.89
CA ASN A 124 4.33 -1.52 4.00
C ASN A 124 3.68 -2.30 2.85
N GLY A 125 2.39 -2.05 2.57
CA GLY A 125 1.59 -2.97 1.76
C GLY A 125 0.72 -2.33 0.68
N GLY A 126 -0.36 -3.04 0.34
CA GLY A 126 -1.32 -2.65 -0.69
C GLY A 126 -2.04 -1.34 -0.39
N LEU A 127 -2.39 -1.08 0.88
CA LEU A 127 -3.05 0.14 1.33
C LEU A 127 -2.18 1.38 1.04
N GLY A 128 -0.92 1.37 1.48
CA GLY A 128 0.02 2.46 1.21
C GLY A 128 0.36 2.61 -0.25
N ARG A 129 0.38 1.51 -1.02
CA ARG A 129 0.63 1.57 -2.46
C ARG A 129 -0.55 2.12 -3.24
N LEU A 130 -1.77 1.82 -2.80
CA LEU A 130 -3.01 2.39 -3.33
C LEU A 130 -3.04 3.89 -3.09
N ALA A 131 -2.78 4.34 -1.85
CA ALA A 131 -2.70 5.76 -1.50
C ALA A 131 -1.71 6.51 -2.42
N ALA A 132 -0.55 5.92 -2.71
CA ALA A 132 0.42 6.49 -3.63
C ALA A 132 -0.07 6.51 -5.10
N CYS A 133 -0.76 5.48 -5.59
CA CYS A 133 -1.39 5.50 -6.93
C CYS A 133 -2.48 6.58 -7.01
N PHE A 134 -3.25 6.77 -5.93
CA PHE A 134 -4.33 7.75 -5.86
C PHE A 134 -3.81 9.18 -5.89
N LEU A 135 -2.71 9.48 -5.18
CA LEU A 135 -2.09 10.80 -5.26
C LEU A 135 -1.60 11.13 -6.67
N ASP A 136 -0.98 10.15 -7.36
CA ASP A 136 -0.54 10.28 -8.75
C ASP A 136 -1.73 10.53 -9.70
N SER A 137 -2.79 9.72 -9.60
CA SER A 137 -4.01 9.91 -10.40
C SER A 137 -4.75 11.21 -10.10
N MET A 138 -4.84 11.64 -8.84
CA MET A 138 -5.42 12.95 -8.51
C MET A 138 -4.62 14.08 -9.14
N ALA A 139 -3.28 14.00 -9.16
CA ALA A 139 -2.45 15.01 -9.79
C ALA A 139 -2.64 15.01 -11.32
N THR A 140 -2.59 13.85 -11.96
CA THR A 140 -2.80 13.70 -13.41
C THR A 140 -4.17 14.22 -13.86
N LEU A 141 -5.22 13.95 -13.10
CA LEU A 141 -6.59 14.42 -13.40
C LEU A 141 -6.84 15.87 -12.97
N GLY A 142 -5.85 16.56 -12.40
CA GLY A 142 -6.01 17.92 -11.87
C GLY A 142 -6.95 18.03 -10.67
N ILE A 143 -7.28 16.92 -9.99
CA ILE A 143 -8.10 16.93 -8.79
C ILE A 143 -7.32 17.60 -7.65
N PRO A 144 -7.86 18.65 -6.99
CA PRO A 144 -7.21 19.35 -5.88
C PRO A 144 -7.06 18.44 -4.67
N GLY A 145 -5.96 17.69 -4.62
CA GLY A 145 -5.73 16.60 -3.67
C GLY A 145 -4.54 16.86 -2.78
N MET A 146 -4.65 16.43 -1.52
CA MET A 146 -3.55 16.47 -0.58
C MET A 146 -3.53 15.22 0.29
N GLY A 147 -2.40 14.51 0.28
CA GLY A 147 -2.16 13.37 1.16
C GLY A 147 -1.66 13.83 2.51
N TYR A 148 -2.15 13.21 3.59
CA TYR A 148 -1.63 13.40 4.94
C TYR A 148 -1.22 12.08 5.58
N GLY A 149 -0.01 12.03 6.12
CA GLY A 149 0.51 10.90 6.87
C GLY A 149 1.63 11.29 7.84
N ILE A 150 2.43 10.30 8.24
CA ILE A 150 3.56 10.47 9.16
C ILE A 150 4.87 10.32 8.40
N ARG A 151 5.87 11.15 8.73
CA ARG A 151 7.22 11.03 8.18
C ARG A 151 8.05 10.07 9.04
N TYR A 152 7.95 8.77 8.75
CA TYR A 152 8.69 7.76 9.51
C TYR A 152 10.19 7.85 9.27
N GLN A 153 10.96 7.91 10.37
CA GLN A 153 12.42 7.95 10.30
C GLN A 153 13.03 6.64 9.76
N PHE A 154 12.45 5.50 10.12
CA PHE A 154 13.00 4.17 9.82
C PHE A 154 12.04 3.23 9.06
N GLY A 155 10.94 3.79 8.54
CA GLY A 155 9.85 3.01 7.95
C GLY A 155 9.36 1.89 8.86
N MET A 156 8.98 0.75 8.27
CA MET A 156 8.64 -0.45 9.04
C MET A 156 9.91 -1.19 9.46
N PHE A 157 10.68 -1.68 8.48
CA PHE A 157 12.04 -2.20 8.60
C PHE A 157 12.58 -2.58 7.21
N LYS A 158 13.91 -2.68 7.11
CA LYS A 158 14.61 -3.33 6.01
C LYS A 158 14.78 -4.81 6.32
N GLN A 159 14.33 -5.67 5.41
CA GLN A 159 14.39 -7.12 5.59
C GLN A 159 15.78 -7.64 5.19
N ARG A 160 16.36 -8.52 6.00
CA ARG A 160 17.48 -9.37 5.61
C ARG A 160 17.09 -10.83 5.77
N ILE A 161 17.72 -11.71 5.00
CA ILE A 161 17.58 -13.15 5.15
C ILE A 161 18.92 -13.69 5.66
N ILE A 162 18.93 -14.23 6.88
CA ILE A 162 20.11 -14.81 7.52
C ILE A 162 19.76 -16.25 7.90
N GLU A 163 20.49 -17.22 7.36
CA GLU A 163 20.21 -18.65 7.56
C GLU A 163 18.74 -19.01 7.24
N GLY A 164 18.23 -18.50 6.12
CA GLY A 164 16.84 -18.68 5.69
C GLY A 164 15.80 -17.87 6.47
N ARG A 165 16.16 -17.20 7.58
CA ARG A 165 15.23 -16.47 8.45
C ARG A 165 15.18 -14.99 8.12
N GLN A 166 13.98 -14.42 8.23
CA GLN A 166 13.82 -12.96 8.24
C GLN A 166 14.47 -12.35 9.48
N VAL A 167 15.30 -11.33 9.26
CA VAL A 167 15.87 -10.46 10.28
C VAL A 167 15.52 -9.01 9.93
N GLU A 168 14.91 -8.31 10.87
CA GLU A 168 14.57 -6.90 10.75
C GLU A 168 15.76 -6.01 11.12
N VAL A 169 16.08 -5.03 10.27
CA VAL A 169 17.00 -3.94 10.59
C VAL A 169 16.35 -2.59 10.25
N PRO A 170 16.75 -1.47 10.89
CA PRO A 170 16.17 -0.16 10.57
C PRO A 170 16.36 0.23 9.10
N ASP A 171 15.34 0.86 8.49
CA ASP A 171 15.42 1.37 7.12
C ASP A 171 15.85 2.84 7.08
N THR A 172 17.16 3.09 6.92
CA THR A 172 17.76 4.44 7.00
C THR A 172 17.64 5.24 5.70
N TRP A 173 16.41 5.39 5.19
CA TRP A 173 16.13 6.00 3.88
C TRP A 173 16.39 7.51 3.82
N LEU A 174 16.26 8.23 4.94
CA LEU A 174 16.46 9.67 5.00
C LEU A 174 17.91 10.12 4.84
N GLY A 175 18.88 9.20 4.97
CA GLY A 175 20.31 9.52 4.89
C GLY A 175 20.74 10.63 5.86
N SER A 176 21.88 11.27 5.55
CA SER A 176 22.36 12.46 6.28
C SER A 176 21.76 13.77 5.76
N VAL A 177 21.41 13.82 4.47
CA VAL A 177 20.74 14.94 3.81
C VAL A 177 19.57 14.39 3.02
N ASN A 178 18.36 14.81 3.36
CA ASN A 178 17.16 14.46 2.60
C ASN A 178 16.80 15.60 1.64
N ILE A 179 16.74 15.27 0.35
CA ILE A 179 16.37 16.22 -0.71
C ILE A 179 14.96 15.97 -1.26
N LEU A 180 14.29 14.91 -0.80
CA LEU A 180 12.97 14.54 -1.29
C LEU A 180 11.89 15.55 -0.88
N ASP A 181 11.95 16.01 0.38
CA ASP A 181 10.89 16.83 0.98
C ASP A 181 11.35 18.25 1.33
N PHE A 182 10.35 19.13 1.49
CA PHE A 182 10.51 20.50 1.96
C PHE A 182 10.10 20.59 3.42
N PRO A 183 11.01 20.87 4.36
CA PRO A 183 10.63 21.16 5.74
C PRO A 183 9.82 22.46 5.79
N ARG A 184 8.74 22.44 6.58
CA ARG A 184 7.84 23.58 6.81
C ARG A 184 7.79 23.88 8.30
N ASP A 185 8.87 24.44 8.82
CA ASP A 185 8.98 24.78 10.26
C ASP A 185 7.92 25.79 10.69
N GLU A 186 7.44 26.62 9.76
CA GLU A 186 6.34 27.55 9.95
C GLU A 186 4.97 26.87 10.12
N VAL A 187 4.83 25.62 9.67
CA VAL A 187 3.63 24.80 9.86
C VAL A 187 3.90 23.83 11.00
N CYS A 188 3.61 24.30 12.21
CA CYS A 188 3.83 23.57 13.44
C CYS A 188 2.58 23.59 14.32
N TYR A 189 2.08 22.42 14.69
CA TYR A 189 0.89 22.26 15.55
C TYR A 189 1.22 21.50 16.82
N ARG A 190 0.66 21.95 17.94
CA ARG A 190 0.78 21.24 19.21
C ARG A 190 -0.30 20.16 19.29
N VAL A 191 0.12 18.92 19.50
CA VAL A 191 -0.77 17.78 19.75
C VAL A 191 -0.71 17.41 21.22
N ARG A 192 -1.87 17.31 21.86
CA ARG A 192 -2.01 17.15 23.30
C ARG A 192 -2.33 15.70 23.68
N PHE A 193 -1.87 15.24 24.83
CA PHE A 193 -2.20 13.90 25.35
C PHE A 193 -2.53 13.96 26.85
N GLY A 194 -3.20 12.95 27.37
CA GLY A 194 -3.47 12.80 28.80
C GLY A 194 -4.37 13.90 29.36
N GLY A 195 -4.10 14.31 30.60
CA GLY A 195 -4.82 15.40 31.27
C GLY A 195 -6.18 14.99 31.83
N ARG A 196 -7.02 15.99 32.12
CA ARG A 196 -8.34 15.81 32.74
C ARG A 196 -9.39 16.69 32.11
N LEU A 197 -10.66 16.32 32.32
CA LEU A 197 -11.80 17.14 31.96
C LEU A 197 -12.29 17.95 33.16
N GLU A 198 -12.63 19.21 32.92
CA GLU A 198 -13.32 20.07 33.85
C GLU A 198 -14.62 20.56 33.20
N THR A 199 -15.73 20.44 33.91
CA THR A 199 -17.05 20.85 33.40
C THR A 199 -17.49 22.11 34.13
N ASP A 200 -17.76 23.17 33.36
CA ASP A 200 -18.28 24.45 33.82
C ASP A 200 -19.62 24.71 33.11
N GLY A 201 -20.72 24.36 33.79
CA GLY A 201 -22.06 24.35 33.20
C GLY A 201 -22.14 23.39 32.00
N LYS A 202 -22.38 23.93 30.80
CA LYS A 202 -22.40 23.16 29.54
C LYS A 202 -21.03 23.03 28.86
N LYS A 203 -20.03 23.83 29.28
CA LYS A 203 -18.71 23.86 28.65
C LYS A 203 -17.80 22.82 29.28
N VAL A 204 -17.14 22.00 28.45
CA VAL A 204 -16.12 21.05 28.87
C VAL A 204 -14.76 21.60 28.49
N ARG A 205 -13.81 21.64 29.42
CA ARG A 205 -12.42 22.04 29.17
C ARG A 205 -11.50 20.84 29.34
N TRP A 206 -10.61 20.64 28.37
CA TRP A 206 -9.54 19.66 28.45
C TRP A 206 -8.27 20.34 28.96
N LEU A 207 -7.88 20.03 30.19
CA LEU A 207 -6.84 20.72 30.95
C LEU A 207 -5.73 19.76 31.38
N ASP A 208 -4.61 20.34 31.83
CA ASP A 208 -3.50 19.62 32.45
C ASP A 208 -2.91 18.50 31.57
N THR A 209 -2.88 18.71 30.25
CA THR A 209 -2.33 17.76 29.27
C THR A 209 -0.84 17.50 29.52
N GLN A 210 -0.40 16.31 29.18
CA GLN A 210 0.92 15.77 29.50
C GLN A 210 1.55 15.16 28.25
N ASN A 211 2.88 15.23 28.16
CA ASN A 211 3.65 14.63 27.04
C ASN A 211 3.22 15.13 25.65
N ASP A 212 2.81 16.40 25.58
CA ASP A 212 2.45 17.05 24.33
C ASP A 212 3.62 17.03 23.33
N VAL A 213 3.27 16.90 22.05
CA VAL A 213 4.22 16.77 20.94
C VAL A 213 3.96 17.89 19.93
N LEU A 214 5.03 18.42 19.32
CA LEU A 214 4.90 19.33 18.19
C LEU A 214 4.92 18.50 16.90
N ALA A 215 3.90 18.66 16.06
CA ALA A 215 3.86 18.14 14.71
C ALA A 215 4.39 19.19 13.74
N VAL A 216 5.46 18.87 13.02
CA VAL A 216 6.08 19.76 12.00
C VAL A 216 5.90 19.15 10.62
N ALA A 217 5.38 19.93 9.69
CA ALA A 217 5.11 19.46 8.34
C ALA A 217 6.36 19.31 7.48
N HIS A 218 6.36 18.29 6.64
CA HIS A 218 7.28 18.11 5.52
C HIS A 218 6.46 17.81 4.26
N ASP A 219 6.70 18.56 3.19
CA ASP A 219 5.95 18.43 1.94
C ASP A 219 6.76 17.72 0.86
N ILE A 220 6.16 16.72 0.22
CA ILE A 220 6.66 16.08 -0.99
C ILE A 220 5.73 16.49 -2.15
N ILE A 221 6.31 16.91 -3.27
CA ILE A 221 5.56 17.27 -4.47
C ILE A 221 5.16 16.00 -5.21
N ILE A 222 3.89 15.90 -5.60
CA ILE A 222 3.36 14.82 -6.44
C ILE A 222 3.02 15.40 -7.81
N PRO A 223 3.85 15.22 -8.85
CA PRO A 223 3.57 15.73 -10.19
C PRO A 223 2.52 14.88 -10.90
N GLY A 224 1.61 15.53 -11.62
CA GLY A 224 0.70 14.86 -12.57
C GLY A 224 1.40 14.62 -13.91
N PHE A 225 1.02 13.55 -14.60
CA PHE A 225 1.52 13.23 -15.95
C PHE A 225 0.74 13.98 -17.02
N ASP A 226 1.43 14.51 -18.04
CA ASP A 226 0.83 15.29 -19.14
C ASP A 226 -0.05 16.46 -18.67
N THR A 227 0.35 17.10 -17.57
CA THR A 227 -0.31 18.26 -16.99
C THR A 227 0.66 19.10 -16.16
N THR A 228 0.35 20.37 -15.96
CA THR A 228 1.05 21.23 -15.01
C THR A 228 0.53 21.06 -13.57
N ALA A 229 -0.55 20.29 -13.39
CA ALA A 229 -1.12 20.02 -12.09
C ALA A 229 -0.15 19.24 -11.19
N THR A 230 -0.08 19.67 -9.94
CA THR A 230 0.78 19.09 -8.92
C THR A 230 0.03 19.08 -7.59
N ASN A 231 0.06 17.93 -6.93
CA ASN A 231 -0.51 17.75 -5.60
C ASN A 231 0.59 17.68 -4.54
N THR A 232 0.18 17.67 -3.27
CA THR A 232 1.10 17.64 -2.13
C THR A 232 0.86 16.40 -1.27
N LEU A 233 1.93 15.71 -0.90
CA LEU A 233 1.93 14.77 0.21
C LEU A 233 2.58 15.45 1.41
N ARG A 234 1.81 15.72 2.47
CA ARG A 234 2.32 16.28 3.72
C ARG A 234 2.48 15.20 4.78
N LEU A 235 3.66 15.16 5.35
CA LEU A 235 4.05 14.19 6.35
C LEU A 235 4.45 14.89 7.65
N TRP A 236 3.92 14.41 8.76
CA TRP A 236 4.20 14.98 10.07
C TRP A 236 5.42 14.32 10.73
N THR A 237 6.37 15.14 11.18
CA THR A 237 7.46 14.73 12.07
C THR A 237 7.18 15.22 13.48
N ALA A 238 7.38 14.36 14.47
CA ALA A 238 7.30 14.76 15.87
C ALA A 238 8.57 15.49 16.31
N ARG A 239 8.39 16.62 17.01
CA ARG A 239 9.44 17.31 17.76
C ARG A 239 9.00 17.46 19.21
N SER A 240 9.97 17.40 20.12
CA SER A 240 9.71 17.68 21.53
C SER A 240 9.34 19.14 21.74
N THR A 241 8.41 19.42 22.67
CA THR A 241 8.10 20.78 23.13
C THR A 241 9.24 21.39 23.96
N ARG A 242 10.18 20.55 24.44
CA ARG A 242 11.41 20.95 25.14
C ARG A 242 12.58 20.13 24.60
N GLU A 243 13.59 20.79 24.05
CA GLU A 243 14.73 20.08 23.44
C GLU A 243 15.61 19.35 24.46
N ILE A 244 15.79 19.93 25.65
CA ILE A 244 16.60 19.36 26.73
C ILE A 244 16.18 19.94 28.09
N ASN A 245 16.19 19.10 29.13
CA ASN A 245 16.11 19.59 30.51
C ASN A 245 17.51 19.97 31.01
N LEU A 246 17.85 21.26 30.91
CA LEU A 246 19.17 21.78 31.30
C LEU A 246 19.51 21.56 32.78
N SER A 247 18.52 21.55 33.69
CA SER A 247 18.78 21.27 35.12
C SER A 247 19.33 19.86 35.30
N LYS A 248 18.61 18.87 34.77
CA LYS A 248 19.03 17.45 34.82
C LYS A 248 20.37 17.23 34.10
N PHE A 249 20.60 17.93 32.98
CA PHE A 249 21.86 17.85 32.26
C PHE A 249 23.04 18.39 33.10
N ASN A 250 22.86 19.55 33.73
CA ASN A 250 23.88 20.16 34.59
C ASN A 250 24.13 19.35 35.88
N GLU A 251 23.15 18.57 36.33
CA GLU A 251 23.26 17.62 37.44
C GLU A 251 23.98 16.31 37.04
N GLY A 252 24.33 16.13 35.77
CA GLY A 252 25.00 14.93 35.25
C GLY A 252 24.06 13.78 34.89
N ASP A 253 22.74 13.96 35.03
CA ASP A 253 21.73 12.98 34.60
C ASP A 253 21.36 13.20 33.11
N TYR A 254 22.32 12.85 32.25
CA TYR A 254 22.19 13.03 30.80
C TYR A 254 21.04 12.21 30.19
N PHE A 255 20.74 11.03 30.75
CA PHE A 255 19.67 10.17 30.25
C PHE A 255 18.30 10.80 30.50
N SER A 256 18.02 11.22 31.74
CA SER A 256 16.75 11.86 32.07
C SER A 256 16.60 13.24 31.42
N ALA A 257 17.72 13.91 31.12
CA ALA A 257 17.70 15.21 30.43
C ALA A 257 17.11 15.15 29.00
N VAL A 258 17.18 13.99 28.35
CA VAL A 258 16.69 13.76 26.97
C VAL A 258 15.56 12.72 26.88
N ALA A 259 15.17 12.10 28.00
CA ALA A 259 14.15 11.05 28.03
C ALA A 259 12.77 11.52 27.53
N GLU A 260 12.34 12.72 27.96
CA GLU A 260 11.07 13.33 27.51
C GLU A 260 11.07 13.54 25.99
N LYS A 261 12.19 14.02 25.44
CA LYS A 261 12.37 14.20 24.00
C LYS A 261 12.22 12.88 23.24
N ASN A 262 12.92 11.83 23.69
CA ASN A 262 12.84 10.52 23.05
C ASN A 262 11.42 9.95 23.07
N LEU A 263 10.70 10.07 24.19
CA LEU A 263 9.33 9.59 24.30
C LEU A 263 8.38 10.33 23.34
N SER A 264 8.51 11.66 23.24
CA SER A 264 7.69 12.49 22.35
C SER A 264 7.95 12.22 20.87
N GLU A 265 9.21 11.97 20.49
CA GLU A 265 9.59 11.76 19.08
C GLU A 265 9.29 10.33 18.58
N ASN A 266 9.03 9.37 19.47
CA ASN A 266 8.76 7.98 19.08
C ASN A 266 7.57 7.82 18.14
N VAL A 267 6.59 8.73 18.18
CA VAL A 267 5.38 8.66 17.34
C VAL A 267 5.66 8.80 15.83
N SER A 268 6.82 9.32 15.42
CA SER A 268 7.21 9.39 14.01
C SER A 268 8.47 8.59 13.67
N ARG A 269 8.86 7.61 14.50
CA ARG A 269 10.08 6.82 14.23
C ARG A 269 9.84 5.62 13.33
N VAL A 270 8.89 4.77 13.68
CA VAL A 270 8.65 3.46 13.03
C VAL A 270 7.17 3.34 12.65
N LEU A 271 6.92 2.79 11.45
CA LEU A 271 5.59 2.44 10.96
C LEU A 271 5.16 1.08 11.53
N TYR A 272 3.94 1.00 12.05
CA TYR A 272 3.36 -0.22 12.66
C TYR A 272 4.28 -0.86 13.71
N PRO A 273 4.54 -0.16 14.84
CA PRO A 273 5.28 -0.75 15.95
C PRO A 273 4.58 -2.02 16.45
N ASP A 274 5.35 -2.94 17.05
CA ASP A 274 4.81 -4.17 17.63
C ASP A 274 3.78 -3.83 18.72
N ASP A 275 2.52 -4.17 18.45
CA ASP A 275 1.35 -3.91 19.30
C ASP A 275 0.89 -5.15 20.07
N SER A 276 1.73 -6.19 20.18
CA SER A 276 1.49 -7.32 21.07
C SER A 276 1.58 -6.95 22.56
N THR A 277 2.18 -5.79 22.87
CA THR A 277 2.33 -5.24 24.23
C THR A 277 1.44 -4.03 24.45
N TYR A 278 1.08 -3.73 25.71
CA TYR A 278 0.30 -2.54 26.06
C TYR A 278 0.97 -1.24 25.59
N SER A 279 2.28 -1.11 25.81
CA SER A 279 3.06 0.06 25.38
C SER A 279 3.09 0.23 23.85
N GLY A 280 3.10 -0.89 23.11
CA GLY A 280 3.03 -0.88 21.66
C GLY A 280 1.67 -0.41 21.14
N LYS A 281 0.59 -0.91 21.74
CA LYS A 281 -0.79 -0.46 21.46
C LYS A 281 -0.97 1.03 21.76
N GLU A 282 -0.52 1.47 22.94
CA GLU A 282 -0.55 2.88 23.32
C GLU A 282 0.26 3.75 22.33
N LEU A 283 1.45 3.31 21.91
CA LEU A 283 2.24 4.04 20.92
C LEU A 283 1.47 4.17 19.60
N ARG A 284 0.88 3.08 19.09
CA ARG A 284 0.09 3.10 17.85
C ARG A 284 -1.09 4.08 17.93
N LEU A 285 -1.86 4.06 19.03
CA LEU A 285 -2.93 5.02 19.27
C LEU A 285 -2.41 6.47 19.33
N ARG A 286 -1.24 6.69 19.95
CA ARG A 286 -0.60 8.01 19.96
C ARG A 286 -0.15 8.45 18.56
N GLN A 287 0.32 7.54 17.71
CA GLN A 287 0.67 7.85 16.30
C GLN A 287 -0.56 8.28 15.52
N GLU A 288 -1.65 7.52 15.63
CA GLU A 288 -2.90 7.80 14.96
C GLU A 288 -3.45 9.16 15.37
N TYR A 289 -3.55 9.42 16.68
CA TYR A 289 -3.99 10.74 17.15
C TYR A 289 -3.03 11.87 16.76
N PHE A 290 -1.72 11.62 16.83
CA PHE A 290 -0.70 12.60 16.45
C PHE A 290 -0.91 13.14 15.04
N PHE A 291 -1.07 12.25 14.06
CA PHE A 291 -1.19 12.70 12.68
C PHE A 291 -2.57 13.29 12.38
N VAL A 292 -3.67 12.72 12.91
CA VAL A 292 -5.01 13.26 12.63
C VAL A 292 -5.20 14.63 13.29
N ALA A 293 -4.69 14.84 14.49
CA ALA A 293 -4.81 16.13 15.18
C ALA A 293 -4.04 17.23 14.46
N ALA A 294 -2.84 16.93 13.96
CA ALA A 294 -2.06 17.87 13.15
C ALA A 294 -2.76 18.16 11.81
N SER A 295 -3.27 17.12 11.14
CA SER A 295 -3.98 17.26 9.87
C SER A 295 -5.27 18.06 9.97
N VAL A 296 -6.11 17.81 10.99
CA VAL A 296 -7.36 18.57 11.20
C VAL A 296 -7.05 20.04 11.47
N GLN A 297 -6.06 20.36 12.32
CA GLN A 297 -5.65 21.74 12.58
C GLN A 297 -5.19 22.45 11.30
N ASP A 298 -4.41 21.77 10.46
CA ASP A 298 -3.90 22.31 9.20
C ASP A 298 -4.99 22.51 8.13
N ILE A 299 -5.92 21.56 8.02
CA ILE A 299 -7.10 21.69 7.13
C ILE A 299 -7.92 22.92 7.52
N LEU A 300 -8.24 23.07 8.81
CA LEU A 300 -9.03 24.19 9.31
C LEU A 300 -8.28 25.52 9.20
N HIS A 301 -6.97 25.52 9.43
CA HIS A 301 -6.13 26.70 9.23
C HIS A 301 -6.17 27.19 7.79
N ARG A 302 -6.00 26.28 6.82
CA ARG A 302 -6.05 26.63 5.39
C ARG A 302 -7.41 27.14 4.96
N TYR A 303 -8.49 26.50 5.43
CA TYR A 303 -9.84 26.93 5.13
C TYR A 303 -10.10 28.36 5.63
N ARG A 304 -9.65 28.67 6.85
CA ARG A 304 -9.74 30.01 7.46
C ARG A 304 -8.88 31.10 6.80
N MET A 305 -7.95 30.74 5.90
CA MET A 305 -7.21 31.75 5.13
C MET A 305 -8.11 32.48 4.11
N THR A 306 -9.20 31.86 3.69
CA THR A 306 -10.12 32.40 2.67
C THR A 306 -11.58 32.44 3.10
N HIS A 307 -11.92 31.97 4.31
CA HIS A 307 -13.28 31.91 4.84
C HIS A 307 -13.35 32.40 6.29
N ASP A 308 -14.43 33.10 6.64
CA ASP A 308 -14.58 33.76 7.95
C ASP A 308 -15.17 32.85 9.05
N ASN A 309 -15.96 31.84 8.69
CA ASN A 309 -16.60 30.89 9.59
C ASN A 309 -16.46 29.45 9.05
N LEU A 310 -16.97 28.43 9.75
CA LEU A 310 -16.87 27.01 9.37
C LEU A 310 -18.19 26.40 8.87
N ASP A 311 -19.21 27.22 8.59
CA ASP A 311 -20.57 26.75 8.31
C ASP A 311 -20.67 25.96 7.00
N ASN A 312 -19.84 26.33 6.01
CA ASN A 312 -19.81 25.72 4.68
C ASN A 312 -18.50 24.92 4.47
N LEU A 313 -18.05 24.23 5.52
CA LEU A 313 -16.80 23.46 5.46
C LEU A 313 -16.91 22.31 4.44
N ASP A 314 -18.05 21.62 4.39
CA ASP A 314 -18.34 20.48 3.51
C ASP A 314 -18.38 20.85 2.02
N ASP A 315 -18.70 22.09 1.68
CA ASP A 315 -18.65 22.59 0.30
C ASP A 315 -17.22 22.72 -0.24
N LYS A 316 -16.22 22.82 0.66
CA LYS A 316 -14.83 23.11 0.28
C LYS A 316 -13.83 22.07 0.77
N VAL A 317 -14.23 21.18 1.67
CA VAL A 317 -13.37 20.19 2.30
C VAL A 317 -14.04 18.81 2.22
N ALA A 318 -13.36 17.86 1.58
CA ALA A 318 -13.65 16.44 1.68
C ALA A 318 -12.49 15.75 2.40
N ILE A 319 -12.76 15.04 3.49
CA ILE A 319 -11.75 14.26 4.22
C ILE A 319 -12.04 12.77 4.01
N HIS A 320 -11.10 12.10 3.35
CA HIS A 320 -11.22 10.67 3.05
C HIS A 320 -10.42 9.85 4.06
N LEU A 321 -11.12 8.97 4.78
CA LEU A 321 -10.55 8.06 5.77
C LEU A 321 -10.15 6.75 5.09
N ASN A 322 -8.84 6.56 4.92
CA ASN A 322 -8.27 5.34 4.36
C ASN A 322 -8.10 4.28 5.47
N ASP A 323 -9.08 3.38 5.57
CA ASP A 323 -9.21 2.39 6.66
C ASP A 323 -9.44 3.04 8.05
N THR A 324 -9.37 2.29 9.14
CA THR A 324 -9.75 2.77 10.48
C THR A 324 -8.72 3.69 11.15
N HIS A 325 -7.46 3.67 10.72
CA HIS A 325 -6.39 4.42 11.36
C HIS A 325 -6.66 5.94 11.54
N PRO A 326 -7.22 6.67 10.54
CA PRO A 326 -7.52 8.10 10.70
C PRO A 326 -8.85 8.40 11.39
N VAL A 327 -9.61 7.43 11.90
CA VAL A 327 -10.99 7.65 12.39
C VAL A 327 -11.05 8.63 13.56
N LEU A 328 -9.98 8.77 14.34
CA LEU A 328 -9.89 9.79 15.39
C LEU A 328 -9.97 11.24 14.86
N ALA A 329 -9.85 11.47 13.55
CA ALA A 329 -10.14 12.76 12.93
C ALA A 329 -11.59 13.21 13.16
N ILE A 330 -12.55 12.27 13.26
CA ILE A 330 -13.97 12.56 13.53
C ILE A 330 -14.15 13.21 14.90
N PRO A 331 -13.79 12.56 16.03
CA PRO A 331 -13.93 13.19 17.34
C PRO A 331 -13.00 14.39 17.51
N GLU A 332 -11.86 14.48 16.81
CA GLU A 332 -11.02 15.69 16.83
C GLU A 332 -11.68 16.87 16.12
N LEU A 333 -12.32 16.69 14.96
CA LEU A 333 -13.06 17.76 14.29
C LEU A 333 -14.22 18.24 15.18
N MET A 334 -14.98 17.32 15.75
CA MET A 334 -16.02 17.64 16.74
C MET A 334 -15.47 18.44 17.92
N ARG A 335 -14.32 18.02 18.46
CA ARG A 335 -13.64 18.72 19.57
C ARG A 335 -13.29 20.15 19.19
N VAL A 336 -12.66 20.37 18.03
CA VAL A 336 -12.27 21.71 17.59
C VAL A 336 -13.50 22.59 17.35
N LEU A 337 -14.54 22.06 16.69
CA LEU A 337 -15.77 22.80 16.42
C LEU A 337 -16.47 23.23 17.72
N ILE A 338 -16.61 22.33 18.69
CA ILE A 338 -17.33 22.60 19.94
C ILE A 338 -16.46 23.41 20.91
N ASP A 339 -15.25 22.94 21.20
CA ASP A 339 -14.47 23.45 22.33
C ASP A 339 -13.72 24.75 21.96
N GLU A 340 -13.33 24.91 20.69
CA GLU A 340 -12.52 26.04 20.22
C GLU A 340 -13.31 27.03 19.35
N ALA A 341 -14.15 26.53 18.44
CA ALA A 341 -14.98 27.38 17.57
C ALA A 341 -16.36 27.71 18.18
N ASN A 342 -16.73 27.11 19.32
CA ASN A 342 -17.98 27.34 20.07
C ASN A 342 -19.26 27.03 19.27
N TYR A 343 -19.23 26.02 18.39
CA TYR A 343 -20.43 25.47 17.77
C TYR A 343 -21.23 24.63 18.77
N GLU A 344 -22.55 24.62 18.64
CA GLU A 344 -23.38 23.68 19.38
C GLU A 344 -23.20 22.26 18.82
N TRP A 345 -23.49 21.24 19.63
CA TRP A 345 -23.22 19.84 19.25
C TRP A 345 -23.87 19.45 17.92
N ASP A 346 -25.14 19.78 17.73
CA ASP A 346 -25.90 19.35 16.56
C ASP A 346 -25.41 20.06 15.28
N GLU A 347 -24.94 21.30 15.38
CA GLU A 347 -24.32 22.04 14.27
C GLU A 347 -22.95 21.42 13.92
N ALA A 348 -22.13 21.15 14.93
CA ALA A 348 -20.83 20.52 14.73
C ALA A 348 -20.95 19.11 14.11
N TRP A 349 -21.94 18.33 14.54
CA TRP A 349 -22.21 17.00 13.98
C TRP A 349 -22.74 17.08 12.54
N ALA A 350 -23.61 18.04 12.24
CA ALA A 350 -24.11 18.25 10.88
C ALA A 350 -22.98 18.57 9.89
N ILE A 351 -22.00 19.39 10.29
CA ILE A 351 -20.80 19.66 9.48
C ILE A 351 -19.93 18.41 9.37
N THR A 352 -19.59 17.79 10.51
CA THR A 352 -18.70 16.62 10.58
C THR A 352 -19.19 15.49 9.69
N SER A 353 -20.50 15.17 9.77
CA SER A 353 -21.11 14.06 9.04
C SER A 353 -21.07 14.19 7.51
N LYS A 354 -20.90 15.40 6.99
CA LYS A 354 -20.84 15.68 5.55
C LYS A 354 -19.42 15.80 5.00
N VAL A 355 -18.42 16.02 5.86
CA VAL A 355 -17.02 16.17 5.44
C VAL A 355 -16.33 14.83 5.26
N PHE A 356 -16.70 13.81 6.04
CA PHE A 356 -16.00 12.52 6.08
C PHE A 356 -16.60 11.46 5.15
N SER A 357 -15.74 10.79 4.39
CA SER A 357 -16.02 9.52 3.70
C SER A 357 -15.06 8.44 4.19
N TYR A 358 -15.49 7.17 4.18
CA TYR A 358 -14.72 6.04 4.72
C TYR A 358 -14.59 4.90 3.72
N THR A 359 -13.35 4.44 3.49
CA THR A 359 -13.10 3.21 2.73
C THR A 359 -12.63 2.10 3.66
N ASN A 360 -13.31 0.96 3.60
CA ASN A 360 -12.89 -0.26 4.28
C ASN A 360 -11.99 -1.11 3.36
N HIS A 361 -10.86 -1.59 3.89
CA HIS A 361 -9.87 -2.37 3.15
C HIS A 361 -9.74 -3.83 3.64
N THR A 362 -10.62 -4.28 4.53
CA THR A 362 -10.54 -5.61 5.13
C THR A 362 -11.87 -6.08 5.72
N LEU A 363 -12.20 -7.34 5.45
CA LEU A 363 -13.31 -8.06 6.07
C LEU A 363 -12.87 -8.83 7.33
N MET A 364 -11.58 -8.84 7.64
CA MET A 364 -11.04 -9.61 8.75
C MET A 364 -11.37 -8.89 10.05
N SER A 365 -12.18 -9.53 10.90
CA SER A 365 -12.62 -8.97 12.18
C SER A 365 -11.45 -8.57 13.09
N GLU A 366 -10.35 -9.32 13.04
CA GLU A 366 -9.11 -9.06 13.76
C GLU A 366 -8.35 -7.83 13.26
N ALA A 367 -8.64 -7.37 12.03
CA ALA A 367 -8.06 -6.18 11.43
C ALA A 367 -8.97 -4.94 11.61
N LEU A 368 -10.24 -5.11 12.02
CA LEU A 368 -11.11 -4.00 12.41
C LEU A 368 -10.67 -3.46 13.77
N GLU A 369 -10.10 -2.27 13.75
CA GLU A 369 -9.44 -1.72 14.92
C GLU A 369 -10.41 -1.42 16.07
N THR A 370 -9.99 -1.86 17.26
CA THR A 370 -10.69 -1.58 18.52
C THR A 370 -9.71 -1.08 19.57
N TRP A 371 -10.14 -0.09 20.34
CA TRP A 371 -9.31 0.50 21.40
C TRP A 371 -9.96 0.31 22.77
N PRO A 372 -9.22 -0.19 23.78
CA PRO A 372 -9.75 -0.27 25.15
C PRO A 372 -10.22 1.10 25.63
N VAL A 373 -11.42 1.15 26.21
CA VAL A 373 -12.03 2.39 26.73
C VAL A 373 -11.11 3.06 27.75
N ASP A 374 -10.47 2.29 28.62
CA ASP A 374 -9.57 2.82 29.65
C ASP A 374 -8.31 3.48 29.04
N MET A 375 -7.77 2.90 27.96
CA MET A 375 -6.62 3.46 27.26
C MET A 375 -6.98 4.80 26.58
N LEU A 376 -8.11 4.85 25.88
CA LEU A 376 -8.63 6.09 25.30
C LEU A 376 -8.96 7.12 26.39
N GLY A 377 -9.52 6.70 27.52
CA GLY A 377 -9.85 7.59 28.63
C GLY A 377 -8.60 8.18 29.30
N HIS A 378 -7.51 7.41 29.35
CA HIS A 378 -6.24 7.88 29.87
C HIS A 378 -5.55 8.85 28.89
N LEU A 379 -5.52 8.53 27.59
CA LEU A 379 -4.76 9.31 26.61
C LEU A 379 -5.54 10.48 26.00
N LEU A 380 -6.84 10.29 25.75
CA LEU A 380 -7.72 11.18 24.99
C LEU A 380 -9.09 11.31 25.69
N PRO A 381 -9.12 11.78 26.96
CA PRO A 381 -10.36 11.78 27.75
C PRO A 381 -11.48 12.60 27.09
N ARG A 382 -11.15 13.70 26.41
CA ARG A 382 -12.14 14.54 25.72
C ARG A 382 -12.77 13.81 24.54
N HIS A 383 -11.95 13.13 23.74
CA HIS A 383 -12.39 12.36 22.57
C HIS A 383 -13.24 11.17 22.97
N LEU A 384 -12.86 10.45 24.04
CA LEU A 384 -13.70 9.38 24.58
C LEU A 384 -15.09 9.89 24.98
N LYS A 385 -15.16 11.07 25.63
CA LYS A 385 -16.46 11.69 25.94
C LYS A 385 -17.25 11.98 24.65
N ILE A 386 -16.64 12.56 23.63
CA ILE A 386 -17.28 12.83 22.33
C ILE A 386 -17.80 11.53 21.70
N ILE A 387 -17.01 10.45 21.73
CA ILE A 387 -17.41 9.14 21.20
C ILE A 387 -18.62 8.59 21.96
N PHE A 388 -18.67 8.73 23.29
CA PHE A 388 -19.86 8.36 24.07
C PHE A 388 -21.08 9.21 23.73
N ASP A 389 -20.90 10.52 23.55
CA ASP A 389 -21.98 11.44 23.17
C ASP A 389 -22.53 11.08 21.76
N ILE A 390 -21.65 10.73 20.81
CA ILE A 390 -22.02 10.21 19.48
C ILE A 390 -22.81 8.90 19.63
N ASN A 391 -22.28 7.93 20.39
CA ASN A 391 -22.93 6.63 20.60
C ASN A 391 -24.32 6.79 21.23
N GLU A 392 -24.47 7.63 22.25
CA GLU A 392 -25.76 7.86 22.91
C GLU A 392 -26.80 8.44 21.93
N LYS A 393 -26.43 9.47 21.15
CA LYS A 393 -27.34 10.08 20.17
C LYS A 393 -27.69 9.11 19.05
N PHE A 394 -26.71 8.37 18.52
CA PHE A 394 -26.92 7.35 17.50
C PHE A 394 -27.86 6.24 17.98
N LEU A 395 -27.64 5.68 19.18
CA LEU A 395 -28.51 4.64 19.71
C LEU A 395 -29.94 5.14 19.97
N LYS A 396 -30.12 6.41 20.35
CA LYS A 396 -31.46 7.03 20.45
C LYS A 396 -32.15 7.13 19.08
N GLU A 397 -31.42 7.50 18.03
CA GLU A 397 -31.92 7.51 16.66
C GLU A 397 -32.35 6.11 16.21
N VAL A 398 -31.49 5.09 16.44
CA VAL A 398 -31.79 3.70 16.10
C VAL A 398 -33.00 3.19 16.88
N ALA A 399 -33.11 3.49 18.18
CA ALA A 399 -34.25 3.07 19.00
C ALA A 399 -35.57 3.72 18.52
N ALA A 400 -35.51 4.95 18.01
CA ALA A 400 -36.68 5.61 17.42
C ALA A 400 -37.06 5.02 16.06
N LYS A 401 -36.07 4.64 15.23
CA LYS A 401 -36.29 4.05 13.90
C LYS A 401 -36.69 2.57 13.96
N PHE A 402 -36.20 1.82 14.95
CA PHE A 402 -36.46 0.39 15.16
C PHE A 402 -36.94 0.11 16.61
N PRO A 403 -38.18 0.49 16.98
CA PRO A 403 -38.67 0.32 18.34
C PRO A 403 -38.71 -1.15 18.79
N GLY A 404 -38.09 -1.45 19.93
CA GLY A 404 -38.10 -2.78 20.55
C GLY A 404 -36.99 -3.74 20.09
N ASP A 405 -36.19 -3.37 19.09
CA ASP A 405 -35.07 -4.19 18.59
C ASP A 405 -33.79 -3.97 19.45
N HIS A 406 -33.79 -4.56 20.64
CA HIS A 406 -32.69 -4.41 21.59
C HIS A 406 -31.38 -5.07 21.14
N ASP A 407 -31.47 -6.13 20.32
CA ASP A 407 -30.29 -6.80 19.78
C ASP A 407 -29.61 -5.92 18.72
N LEU A 408 -30.38 -5.26 17.84
CA LEU A 408 -29.82 -4.28 16.91
C LEU A 408 -29.06 -3.16 17.63
N LEU A 409 -29.63 -2.60 18.71
CA LEU A 409 -28.96 -1.56 19.51
C LEU A 409 -27.62 -2.03 20.07
N ARG A 410 -27.54 -3.29 20.54
CA ARG A 410 -26.28 -3.88 21.02
C ARG A 410 -25.30 -4.07 19.87
N ASN A 411 -25.76 -4.61 18.75
CA ASN A 411 -24.92 -4.94 17.62
C ASN A 411 -24.29 -3.69 16.97
N VAL A 412 -25.01 -2.57 16.92
CA VAL A 412 -24.54 -1.35 16.24
C VAL A 412 -23.83 -0.34 17.15
N SER A 413 -23.81 -0.55 18.46
CA SER A 413 -23.18 0.41 19.39
C SER A 413 -21.71 0.71 19.02
N LEU A 414 -21.23 1.92 19.27
CA LEU A 414 -19.81 2.21 19.11
C LEU A 414 -18.95 1.56 20.21
N ILE A 415 -19.57 1.06 21.27
CA ILE A 415 -18.91 0.44 22.42
C ILE A 415 -19.23 -1.05 22.44
N GLU A 416 -18.18 -1.86 22.49
CA GLU A 416 -18.28 -3.29 22.77
C GLU A 416 -18.26 -3.49 24.28
N GLU A 417 -19.28 -4.14 24.83
CA GLU A 417 -19.46 -4.34 26.28
C GLU A 417 -19.04 -5.75 26.75
N HIS A 418 -18.64 -6.65 25.83
CA HIS A 418 -18.22 -8.01 26.16
C HIS A 418 -16.72 -8.07 26.49
N GLY A 419 -16.38 -8.52 27.70
CA GLY A 419 -14.99 -8.57 28.17
C GLY A 419 -14.49 -7.19 28.58
N ASP A 420 -13.28 -6.82 28.15
CA ASP A 420 -12.78 -5.46 28.32
C ASP A 420 -13.52 -4.52 27.36
N ARG A 421 -14.10 -3.45 27.89
CA ARG A 421 -14.87 -2.48 27.08
C ARG A 421 -13.98 -1.84 26.03
N LYS A 422 -14.42 -1.82 24.78
CA LYS A 422 -13.66 -1.28 23.64
C LYS A 422 -14.50 -0.34 22.79
N VAL A 423 -13.84 0.63 22.18
CA VAL A 423 -14.41 1.46 21.11
C VAL A 423 -14.19 0.77 19.77
N ARG A 424 -15.24 0.63 18.97
CA ARG A 424 -15.23 0.05 17.63
C ARG A 424 -15.01 1.13 16.58
N MET A 425 -13.78 1.27 16.08
CA MET A 425 -13.39 2.40 15.21
C MET A 425 -14.08 2.34 13.85
N ALA A 426 -14.22 1.16 13.26
CA ALA A 426 -14.94 1.00 12.00
C ALA A 426 -16.40 1.45 12.09
N TYR A 427 -17.06 1.19 13.22
CA TYR A 427 -18.46 1.58 13.45
C TYR A 427 -18.57 3.10 13.60
N LEU A 428 -17.62 3.73 14.31
CA LEU A 428 -17.53 5.18 14.41
C LEU A 428 -17.34 5.83 13.03
N ALA A 429 -16.52 5.23 12.18
CA ALA A 429 -16.31 5.68 10.80
C ALA A 429 -17.60 5.64 9.98
N VAL A 430 -18.34 4.52 10.03
CA VAL A 430 -19.60 4.34 9.30
C VAL A 430 -20.68 5.32 9.78
N VAL A 431 -20.84 5.47 11.09
CA VAL A 431 -21.87 6.38 11.67
C VAL A 431 -21.60 7.83 11.31
N ALA A 432 -20.33 8.24 11.28
CA ALA A 432 -19.93 9.63 11.05
C ALA A 432 -19.69 9.99 9.58
N SER A 433 -19.70 9.03 8.65
CA SER A 433 -19.42 9.30 7.23
C SER A 433 -20.71 9.38 6.41
N HIS A 434 -20.72 10.25 5.39
CA HIS A 434 -21.82 10.34 4.43
C HIS A 434 -21.77 9.22 3.39
N THR A 435 -20.57 8.70 3.09
CA THR A 435 -20.37 7.58 2.16
C THR A 435 -19.34 6.59 2.70
N ILE A 436 -19.66 5.31 2.56
CA ILE A 436 -18.86 4.15 2.94
C ILE A 436 -18.66 3.30 1.70
N ASN A 437 -17.43 2.92 1.38
CA ASN A 437 -17.18 2.08 0.22
C ASN A 437 -16.24 0.90 0.49
N GLY A 438 -16.50 -0.19 -0.22
CA GLY A 438 -15.54 -1.28 -0.42
C GLY A 438 -14.65 -1.02 -1.64
N VAL A 439 -13.74 -1.96 -1.88
CA VAL A 439 -12.60 -1.80 -2.81
C VAL A 439 -12.57 -2.80 -3.97
N SER A 440 -13.60 -3.64 -4.04
CA SER A 440 -14.01 -4.48 -5.16
C SER A 440 -15.52 -4.73 -5.02
N ALA A 441 -16.17 -5.17 -6.09
CA ALA A 441 -17.61 -5.48 -6.06
C ALA A 441 -17.93 -6.53 -4.98
N LEU A 442 -17.30 -7.70 -5.06
CA LEU A 442 -17.48 -8.79 -4.09
C LEU A 442 -17.23 -8.35 -2.64
N HIS A 443 -16.17 -7.57 -2.41
CA HIS A 443 -15.88 -7.06 -1.08
C HIS A 443 -16.94 -6.10 -0.56
N SER A 444 -17.48 -5.24 -1.43
CA SER A 444 -18.53 -4.29 -1.06
C SER A 444 -19.82 -5.02 -0.70
N ASP A 445 -20.17 -6.06 -1.44
CA ASP A 445 -21.32 -6.92 -1.16
C ASP A 445 -21.13 -7.66 0.18
N LEU A 446 -19.99 -8.33 0.37
CA LEU A 446 -19.67 -9.02 1.62
C LEU A 446 -19.65 -8.07 2.82
N MET A 447 -19.19 -6.83 2.66
CA MET A 447 -19.19 -5.83 3.71
C MET A 447 -20.63 -5.50 4.19
N VAL A 448 -21.57 -5.38 3.25
CA VAL A 448 -23.00 -5.13 3.52
C VAL A 448 -23.72 -6.37 4.02
N GLU A 449 -23.29 -7.58 3.65
CA GLU A 449 -23.91 -8.83 4.08
C GLU A 449 -23.37 -9.35 5.43
N SER A 450 -22.17 -8.92 5.84
CA SER A 450 -21.49 -9.42 7.04
C SER A 450 -21.15 -8.31 8.05
N ILE A 451 -19.94 -7.75 8.01
CA ILE A 451 -19.36 -6.92 9.07
C ILE A 451 -20.17 -5.65 9.37
N PHE A 452 -20.89 -5.10 8.40
CA PHE A 452 -21.71 -3.90 8.57
C PHE A 452 -23.20 -4.15 8.25
N ALA A 453 -23.67 -5.39 8.25
CA ALA A 453 -25.06 -5.70 7.87
C ALA A 453 -26.12 -4.90 8.65
N ASP A 454 -25.95 -4.82 9.97
CA ASP A 454 -26.87 -4.05 10.82
C ASP A 454 -26.77 -2.52 10.58
N LEU A 455 -25.59 -2.00 10.24
CA LEU A 455 -25.40 -0.58 9.89
C LEU A 455 -25.92 -0.27 8.49
N ALA A 456 -25.79 -1.19 7.53
CA ALA A 456 -26.33 -1.08 6.19
C ALA A 456 -27.87 -1.18 6.19
N LYS A 457 -28.47 -1.93 7.12
CA LYS A 457 -29.92 -1.88 7.37
C LYS A 457 -30.38 -0.50 7.84
N ILE A 458 -29.54 0.23 8.59
CA ILE A 458 -29.86 1.57 9.09
C ILE A 458 -29.65 2.64 8.01
N TYR A 459 -28.54 2.59 7.27
CA TYR A 459 -28.13 3.59 6.28
C TYR A 459 -27.79 2.96 4.91
N PRO A 460 -28.76 2.29 4.24
CA PRO A 460 -28.49 1.54 3.02
C PRO A 460 -27.92 2.41 1.88
N GLU A 461 -28.35 3.67 1.80
CA GLU A 461 -27.95 4.62 0.76
C GLU A 461 -26.50 5.10 0.86
N ARG A 462 -25.83 4.86 2.00
CA ARG A 462 -24.45 5.32 2.22
C ARG A 462 -23.40 4.32 1.75
N PHE A 463 -23.77 3.07 1.48
CA PHE A 463 -22.84 2.01 1.06
C PHE A 463 -22.70 1.98 -0.45
N THR A 464 -21.47 1.96 -0.94
CA THR A 464 -21.14 1.91 -2.37
C THR A 464 -19.89 1.07 -2.63
N ASN A 465 -19.53 0.93 -3.91
CA ASN A 465 -18.28 0.30 -4.34
C ASN A 465 -17.47 1.29 -5.17
N VAL A 466 -16.16 1.34 -4.92
CA VAL A 466 -15.21 1.88 -5.87
C VAL A 466 -14.04 0.92 -5.98
N THR A 467 -14.01 0.12 -7.04
CA THR A 467 -12.96 -0.88 -7.26
C THR A 467 -11.60 -0.19 -7.36
N ASN A 468 -10.60 -0.74 -6.68
CA ASN A 468 -9.22 -0.26 -6.74
C ASN A 468 -8.66 -0.19 -8.16
N GLY A 469 -7.56 0.55 -8.30
CA GLY A 469 -6.79 0.63 -9.52
C GLY A 469 -5.32 0.93 -9.25
N VAL A 470 -4.50 0.83 -10.30
CA VAL A 470 -3.07 1.12 -10.25
C VAL A 470 -2.69 2.14 -11.32
N THR A 471 -1.71 3.00 -11.03
CA THR A 471 -1.27 4.01 -11.99
C THR A 471 -0.51 3.38 -13.16
N PRO A 472 -0.93 3.59 -14.41
CA PRO A 472 -0.22 3.06 -15.58
C PRO A 472 1.14 3.73 -15.80
N ARG A 473 1.36 4.95 -15.27
CA ARG A 473 2.64 5.65 -15.38
C ARG A 473 3.76 4.84 -14.73
N ARG A 474 3.57 4.43 -13.49
CA ARG A 474 4.59 3.63 -12.79
C ARG A 474 4.57 2.17 -13.21
N TRP A 475 3.39 1.56 -13.23
CA TRP A 475 3.28 0.10 -13.31
C TRP A 475 3.32 -0.46 -14.72
N LEU A 476 3.32 0.38 -15.75
CA LEU A 476 3.55 -0.02 -17.14
C LEU A 476 4.64 0.84 -17.77
N ALA A 477 4.45 2.17 -17.86
CA ALA A 477 5.38 3.05 -18.57
C ALA A 477 6.81 3.02 -17.98
N LEU A 478 6.93 3.14 -16.65
CA LEU A 478 8.23 3.12 -15.99
C LEU A 478 8.76 1.70 -15.76
N ALA A 479 7.91 0.78 -15.28
CA ALA A 479 8.35 -0.57 -14.93
C ALA A 479 8.77 -1.40 -16.16
N ASN A 480 8.09 -1.21 -17.29
CA ASN A 480 8.21 -2.07 -18.47
C ASN A 480 8.38 -1.26 -19.77
N PRO A 481 9.52 -0.56 -19.91
CA PRO A 481 9.77 0.28 -21.08
C PRO A 481 9.72 -0.53 -22.40
N GLN A 482 10.12 -1.80 -22.40
CA GLN A 482 10.06 -2.66 -23.59
C GLN A 482 8.62 -2.85 -24.09
N LEU A 483 7.68 -3.17 -23.19
CA LEU A 483 6.27 -3.29 -23.55
C LEU A 483 5.65 -1.93 -23.86
N SER A 484 5.99 -0.90 -23.10
CA SER A 484 5.48 0.46 -23.35
C SER A 484 5.90 0.99 -24.72
N SER A 485 7.16 0.80 -25.13
CA SER A 485 7.59 1.16 -26.48
C SER A 485 6.91 0.35 -27.57
N LEU A 486 6.51 -0.90 -27.31
CA LEU A 486 5.70 -1.69 -28.25
C LEU A 486 4.29 -1.10 -28.37
N ILE A 487 3.64 -0.80 -27.25
CA ILE A 487 2.31 -0.19 -27.22
C ILE A 487 2.33 1.17 -27.92
N ASP A 488 3.35 2.00 -27.65
CA ASP A 488 3.51 3.32 -28.25
C ASP A 488 3.57 3.28 -29.78
N ARG A 489 4.16 2.23 -30.36
CA ARG A 489 4.25 2.06 -31.82
C ARG A 489 2.91 1.67 -32.46
N GLU A 490 2.07 0.92 -31.74
CA GLU A 490 0.83 0.38 -32.30
C GLU A 490 -0.36 1.33 -32.09
N ILE A 491 -0.49 1.92 -30.88
CA ILE A 491 -1.68 2.71 -30.50
C ILE A 491 -1.35 4.14 -30.06
N GLY A 492 -0.08 4.57 -30.13
CA GLY A 492 0.36 5.89 -29.70
C GLY A 492 0.60 6.00 -28.19
N GLN A 493 0.80 7.22 -27.67
CA GLN A 493 1.28 7.44 -26.29
C GLN A 493 0.19 7.79 -25.27
N THR A 494 -1.05 8.03 -25.73
CA THR A 494 -2.15 8.56 -24.92
C THR A 494 -2.69 7.58 -23.87
N TRP A 495 -2.37 6.29 -23.99
CA TRP A 495 -2.82 5.25 -23.07
C TRP A 495 -2.37 5.47 -21.61
N ARG A 496 -1.32 6.28 -21.39
CA ARG A 496 -0.84 6.65 -20.04
C ARG A 496 -1.85 7.48 -19.23
N VAL A 497 -2.77 8.16 -19.92
CA VAL A 497 -3.89 8.92 -19.33
C VAL A 497 -5.27 8.35 -19.71
N ARG A 498 -5.33 7.44 -20.68
CA ARG A 498 -6.56 6.74 -21.14
C ARG A 498 -6.30 5.24 -21.28
N LEU A 499 -6.21 4.53 -20.16
CA LEU A 499 -5.79 3.13 -20.15
C LEU A 499 -6.77 2.18 -20.86
N ASP A 500 -8.01 2.61 -21.09
CA ASP A 500 -9.02 1.91 -21.88
C ASP A 500 -8.61 1.71 -23.35
N GLU A 501 -7.72 2.55 -23.89
CA GLU A 501 -7.13 2.41 -25.23
C GLU A 501 -6.37 1.09 -25.42
N LEU A 502 -5.90 0.44 -24.34
CA LEU A 502 -5.26 -0.87 -24.43
C LEU A 502 -6.18 -1.93 -25.07
N ALA A 503 -7.49 -1.74 -25.05
CA ALA A 503 -8.45 -2.63 -25.71
C ALA A 503 -8.20 -2.77 -27.22
N GLU A 504 -7.57 -1.78 -27.86
CA GLU A 504 -7.20 -1.84 -29.28
C GLU A 504 -6.18 -2.95 -29.58
N LEU A 505 -5.39 -3.38 -28.59
CA LEU A 505 -4.43 -4.48 -28.74
C LEU A 505 -5.11 -5.84 -28.97
N LYS A 506 -6.42 -5.97 -28.72
CA LYS A 506 -7.18 -7.21 -28.99
C LYS A 506 -7.13 -7.60 -30.46
N SER A 507 -7.14 -6.63 -31.38
CA SER A 507 -7.05 -6.91 -32.82
C SER A 507 -5.64 -7.31 -33.27
N HIS A 508 -4.63 -7.17 -32.40
CA HIS A 508 -3.23 -7.39 -32.75
C HIS A 508 -2.76 -8.83 -32.53
N ILE A 509 -3.57 -9.67 -31.88
CA ILE A 509 -3.24 -11.07 -31.58
C ILE A 509 -3.06 -11.95 -32.84
N ASP A 510 -3.63 -11.51 -33.96
CA ASP A 510 -3.55 -12.21 -35.24
C ASP A 510 -2.35 -11.77 -36.10
N PHE A 511 -1.57 -10.78 -35.65
CA PHE A 511 -0.36 -10.33 -36.34
C PHE A 511 0.88 -11.04 -35.76
N PRO A 512 1.53 -11.97 -36.50
CA PRO A 512 2.63 -12.76 -35.96
C PRO A 512 3.82 -11.93 -35.48
N LYS A 513 4.09 -10.79 -36.15
CA LYS A 513 5.17 -9.88 -35.77
C LYS A 513 4.91 -9.23 -34.41
N PHE A 514 3.69 -8.77 -34.16
CA PHE A 514 3.31 -8.17 -32.87
C PHE A 514 3.41 -9.20 -31.74
N VAL A 515 2.90 -10.42 -31.97
CA VAL A 515 2.98 -11.52 -30.99
C VAL A 515 4.44 -11.86 -30.66
N GLN A 516 5.32 -11.88 -31.65
CA GLN A 516 6.75 -12.11 -31.43
C GLN A 516 7.40 -10.95 -30.66
N ASP A 517 7.14 -9.70 -31.03
CA ASP A 517 7.71 -8.52 -30.35
C ASP A 517 7.26 -8.44 -28.88
N PHE A 518 6.02 -8.85 -28.59
CA PHE A 518 5.50 -8.97 -27.23
C PHE A 518 6.27 -10.01 -26.42
N ARG A 519 6.56 -11.18 -27.02
CA ARG A 519 7.35 -12.24 -26.38
C ARG A 519 8.78 -11.79 -26.13
N ASP A 520 9.39 -11.09 -27.08
CA ASP A 520 10.75 -10.55 -26.94
C ASP A 520 10.81 -9.52 -25.81
N ALA A 521 9.79 -8.66 -25.69
CA ALA A 521 9.66 -7.73 -24.56
C ALA A 521 9.53 -8.45 -23.21
N LYS A 522 8.73 -9.52 -23.13
CA LYS A 522 8.63 -10.36 -21.91
C LYS A 522 9.96 -11.03 -21.57
N HIS A 523 10.65 -11.60 -22.57
CA HIS A 523 11.93 -12.27 -22.38
C HIS A 523 13.02 -11.31 -21.88
N ALA A 524 13.13 -10.11 -22.47
CA ALA A 524 14.05 -9.07 -21.99
C ALA A 524 13.82 -8.69 -20.52
N ASN A 525 12.55 -8.63 -20.08
CA ASN A 525 12.22 -8.41 -18.68
C ASN A 525 12.67 -9.57 -17.77
N LYS A 526 12.51 -10.82 -18.23
CA LYS A 526 12.99 -12.01 -17.52
C LYS A 526 14.50 -12.03 -17.39
N GLU A 527 15.22 -11.66 -18.44
CA GLU A 527 16.67 -11.47 -18.38
C GLU A 527 17.08 -10.39 -17.38
N ARG A 528 16.34 -9.28 -17.30
CA ARG A 528 16.58 -8.21 -16.32
C ARG A 528 16.46 -8.75 -14.89
N LEU A 529 15.42 -9.53 -14.59
CA LEU A 529 15.26 -10.17 -13.28
C LEU A 529 16.34 -11.23 -13.02
N ALA A 530 16.70 -12.04 -14.02
CA ALA A 530 17.77 -13.03 -13.91
C ALA A 530 19.12 -12.38 -13.57
N LYS A 531 19.45 -11.26 -14.24
CA LYS A 531 20.64 -10.45 -13.94
C LYS A 531 20.59 -9.88 -12.53
N TYR A 532 19.43 -9.42 -12.06
CA TYR A 532 19.25 -8.96 -10.69
C TYR A 532 19.54 -10.08 -9.68
N VAL A 533 18.95 -11.27 -9.87
CA VAL A 533 19.15 -12.43 -8.99
C VAL A 533 20.62 -12.88 -8.97
N ALA A 534 21.26 -12.93 -10.14
CA ALA A 534 22.68 -13.28 -10.23
C ALA A 534 23.58 -12.29 -9.48
N ARG A 535 23.37 -10.98 -9.67
CA ARG A 535 24.18 -9.92 -9.04
C ARG A 535 23.99 -9.82 -7.53
N ASN A 536 22.75 -9.98 -7.05
CA ASN A 536 22.40 -9.68 -5.66
C ASN A 536 22.29 -10.91 -4.76
N LEU A 537 21.98 -12.09 -5.33
CA LEU A 537 21.74 -13.33 -4.58
C LEU A 537 22.73 -14.45 -4.94
N GLY A 538 23.55 -14.27 -5.99
CA GLY A 538 24.56 -15.25 -6.42
C GLY A 538 24.00 -16.49 -7.12
N GLY A 539 22.69 -16.56 -7.37
CA GLY A 539 22.02 -17.66 -8.08
C GLY A 539 21.80 -17.36 -9.56
N VAL A 540 21.89 -18.39 -10.41
CA VAL A 540 21.55 -18.29 -11.84
C VAL A 540 20.16 -18.90 -12.06
N ILE A 541 19.27 -18.15 -12.69
CA ILE A 541 17.95 -18.61 -13.10
C ILE A 541 17.82 -18.52 -14.62
N ASN A 542 17.17 -19.51 -15.23
CA ASN A 542 17.02 -19.61 -16.67
C ASN A 542 15.86 -18.71 -17.17
N PRO A 543 16.10 -17.66 -17.98
CA PRO A 543 15.04 -16.78 -18.50
C PRO A 543 14.10 -17.48 -19.50
N ASP A 544 14.42 -18.67 -19.99
CA ASP A 544 13.52 -19.45 -20.87
C ASP A 544 12.49 -20.28 -20.07
N ALA A 545 12.70 -20.46 -18.77
CA ALA A 545 11.76 -21.15 -17.88
C ALA A 545 10.54 -20.28 -17.56
N LEU A 546 9.39 -20.88 -17.27
CA LEU A 546 8.22 -20.15 -16.77
C LEU A 546 8.56 -19.45 -15.45
N PHE A 547 8.39 -18.12 -15.40
CA PHE A 547 8.55 -17.35 -14.15
C PHE A 547 7.21 -17.30 -13.41
N ASP A 548 7.14 -18.09 -12.34
CA ASP A 548 5.98 -18.28 -11.47
C ASP A 548 6.15 -17.41 -10.21
N VAL A 549 5.34 -16.37 -10.07
CA VAL A 549 5.66 -15.27 -9.16
C VAL A 549 4.57 -15.03 -8.12
N GLN A 550 4.96 -15.14 -6.84
CA GLN A 550 4.13 -14.76 -5.70
C GLN A 550 4.83 -13.70 -4.85
N VAL A 551 4.56 -12.43 -5.14
CA VAL A 551 5.10 -11.29 -4.38
C VAL A 551 4.01 -10.47 -3.71
N LYS A 552 4.02 -10.47 -2.37
CA LYS A 552 3.07 -9.76 -1.49
C LYS A 552 3.52 -9.92 -0.04
N ARG A 553 2.88 -9.21 0.90
CA ARG A 553 3.08 -9.44 2.34
C ARG A 553 2.90 -10.94 2.66
N ILE A 554 3.74 -11.48 3.54
CA ILE A 554 3.65 -12.89 3.95
C ILE A 554 2.57 -13.00 5.02
N HIS A 555 1.51 -13.74 4.72
CA HIS A 555 0.35 -13.89 5.60
C HIS A 555 -0.33 -15.24 5.31
N GLU A 556 -0.85 -15.91 6.34
CA GLU A 556 -1.52 -17.21 6.20
C GLU A 556 -2.67 -17.20 5.16
N TYR A 557 -3.58 -16.21 5.19
CA TYR A 557 -4.66 -16.09 4.18
C TYR A 557 -4.18 -15.87 2.73
N LYS A 558 -2.95 -15.38 2.52
CA LYS A 558 -2.36 -15.20 1.18
C LYS A 558 -1.72 -16.48 0.64
N ARG A 559 -1.67 -17.52 1.48
CA ARG A 559 -1.33 -18.90 1.15
C ARG A 559 -0.01 -19.09 0.38
N GLN A 560 1.03 -18.34 0.73
CA GLN A 560 2.40 -18.69 0.27
C GLN A 560 2.76 -20.13 0.63
N LEU A 561 2.23 -20.63 1.74
CA LEU A 561 2.37 -22.02 2.13
C LEU A 561 1.75 -22.99 1.10
N LEU A 562 0.57 -22.72 0.55
CA LEU A 562 -0.04 -23.55 -0.50
C LEU A 562 0.84 -23.62 -1.76
N ASN A 563 1.42 -22.50 -2.17
CA ASN A 563 2.38 -22.48 -3.29
C ASN A 563 3.61 -23.33 -2.99
N VAL A 564 4.18 -23.23 -1.78
CA VAL A 564 5.32 -24.09 -1.39
C VAL A 564 4.96 -25.57 -1.39
N LEU A 565 3.74 -25.96 -0.99
CA LEU A 565 3.29 -27.35 -1.09
C LEU A 565 3.26 -27.83 -2.56
N HIS A 566 2.81 -26.98 -3.49
CA HIS A 566 2.89 -27.27 -4.92
C HIS A 566 4.34 -27.41 -5.41
N VAL A 567 5.24 -26.52 -4.98
CA VAL A 567 6.68 -26.61 -5.32
C VAL A 567 7.28 -27.94 -4.88
N ILE A 568 6.97 -28.40 -3.66
CA ILE A 568 7.42 -29.70 -3.16
C ILE A 568 6.80 -30.85 -3.96
N THR A 569 5.52 -30.74 -4.32
CA THR A 569 4.83 -31.72 -5.18
C THR A 569 5.53 -31.87 -6.52
N ARG A 570 5.84 -30.74 -7.18
CA ARG A 570 6.56 -30.71 -8.45
C ARG A 570 7.96 -31.31 -8.30
N TYR A 571 8.68 -30.97 -7.23
CA TYR A 571 9.98 -31.56 -6.93
C TYR A 571 9.90 -33.09 -6.80
N ASN A 572 8.92 -33.62 -6.04
CA ASN A 572 8.71 -35.05 -5.89
C ASN A 572 8.37 -35.72 -7.24
N ARG A 573 7.52 -35.10 -8.07
CA ARG A 573 7.22 -35.59 -9.43
C ARG A 573 8.48 -35.66 -10.30
N ILE A 574 9.34 -34.64 -10.28
CA ILE A 574 10.63 -34.64 -10.99
C ILE A 574 11.55 -35.77 -10.48
N LEU A 575 11.58 -36.02 -9.17
CA LEU A 575 12.42 -37.09 -8.62
C LEU A 575 11.94 -38.50 -8.98
N ARG A 576 10.63 -38.70 -9.17
CA ARG A 576 10.05 -39.99 -9.59
C ARG A 576 10.38 -40.31 -11.04
N ASP A 577 10.40 -39.29 -11.91
CA ASP A 577 10.82 -39.43 -13.30
C ASP A 577 11.75 -38.28 -13.73
N PRO A 578 13.06 -38.37 -13.42
CA PRO A 578 14.02 -37.33 -13.72
C PRO A 578 14.23 -37.09 -15.21
N ASP A 579 13.84 -38.01 -16.08
CA ASP A 579 13.99 -37.92 -17.53
C ASP A 579 12.74 -37.35 -18.22
N ALA A 580 11.63 -37.21 -17.49
CA ALA A 580 10.40 -36.60 -18.00
C ALA A 580 10.64 -35.20 -18.59
N ALA A 581 10.03 -34.96 -19.75
CA ALA A 581 9.98 -33.65 -20.40
C ALA A 581 8.98 -32.74 -19.66
N ILE A 582 9.44 -32.13 -18.57
CA ILE A 582 8.67 -31.20 -17.73
C ILE A 582 9.02 -29.76 -18.12
N GLN A 583 8.02 -28.87 -18.14
CA GLN A 583 8.25 -27.45 -18.41
C GLN A 583 9.17 -26.85 -17.33
N PRO A 584 10.32 -26.25 -17.70
CA PRO A 584 11.19 -25.60 -16.72
C PRO A 584 10.47 -24.47 -15.99
N ARG A 585 10.66 -24.36 -14.68
CA ARG A 585 9.99 -23.34 -13.86
C ARG A 585 10.93 -22.67 -12.86
N VAL A 586 10.82 -21.35 -12.74
CA VAL A 586 11.47 -20.56 -11.68
C VAL A 586 10.37 -19.96 -10.82
N VAL A 587 10.27 -20.43 -9.58
CA VAL A 587 9.29 -19.95 -8.61
C VAL A 587 9.90 -18.84 -7.76
N VAL A 588 9.35 -17.64 -7.85
CA VAL A 588 9.86 -16.42 -7.23
C VAL A 588 8.92 -15.97 -6.11
N PHE A 589 9.44 -15.97 -4.89
CA PHE A 589 8.80 -15.40 -3.71
C PHE A 589 9.46 -14.08 -3.33
N ALA A 590 8.66 -13.12 -2.89
CA ALA A 590 9.17 -11.92 -2.23
C ALA A 590 8.10 -11.34 -1.32
N GLY A 591 8.48 -10.91 -0.12
CA GLY A 591 7.53 -10.38 0.84
C GLY A 591 8.13 -10.23 2.23
N LYS A 592 7.51 -9.37 3.04
CA LYS A 592 7.86 -9.17 4.45
C LYS A 592 6.79 -9.80 5.34
N ALA A 593 7.21 -10.45 6.42
CA ALA A 593 6.34 -10.84 7.53
C ALA A 593 6.34 -9.75 8.60
N ALA A 594 5.23 -9.50 9.29
CA ALA A 594 5.23 -8.59 10.44
C ALA A 594 6.16 -9.14 11.55
N SER A 595 6.80 -8.25 12.31
CA SER A 595 7.88 -8.63 13.24
C SER A 595 7.45 -9.63 14.32
N ALA A 596 6.21 -9.53 14.80
CA ALA A 596 5.63 -10.44 15.79
C ALA A 596 5.01 -11.72 15.18
N TYR A 597 4.87 -11.80 13.85
CA TYR A 597 4.12 -12.88 13.19
C TYR A 597 4.98 -14.12 12.96
N ARG A 598 4.99 -15.00 13.97
CA ARG A 598 5.83 -16.21 14.00
C ARG A 598 5.56 -17.18 12.85
N MET A 599 4.30 -17.49 12.55
CA MET A 599 3.95 -18.43 11.47
C MET A 599 4.39 -17.89 10.10
N ALA A 600 4.13 -16.61 9.81
CA ALA A 600 4.59 -15.98 8.57
C ALA A 600 6.13 -16.02 8.42
N LYS A 601 6.88 -15.78 9.50
CA LYS A 601 8.35 -15.92 9.50
C LYS A 601 8.80 -17.37 9.28
N LEU A 602 8.09 -18.34 9.85
CA LEU A 602 8.36 -19.76 9.64
C LEU A 602 8.12 -20.16 8.17
N VAL A 603 7.10 -19.64 7.52
CA VAL A 603 6.85 -19.85 6.09
C VAL A 603 7.98 -19.26 5.22
N ILE A 604 8.52 -18.08 5.56
CA ILE A 604 9.72 -17.53 4.88
C ILE A 604 10.89 -18.50 5.01
N GLN A 605 11.13 -19.02 6.22
CA GLN A 605 12.21 -19.97 6.44
C GLN A 605 12.02 -21.27 5.65
N LEU A 606 10.78 -21.78 5.61
CA LEU A 606 10.43 -22.96 4.82
C LEU A 606 10.71 -22.75 3.33
N ILE A 607 10.30 -21.62 2.75
CA ILE A 607 10.56 -21.30 1.33
C ILE A 607 12.08 -21.37 1.05
N ASN A 608 12.89 -20.77 1.93
CA ASN A 608 14.34 -20.75 1.77
C ASN A 608 14.95 -22.16 1.91
N ASP A 609 14.55 -22.93 2.91
CA ASP A 609 15.06 -24.30 3.12
C ASP A 609 14.69 -25.23 1.97
N VAL A 610 13.45 -25.15 1.47
CA VAL A 610 12.98 -25.85 0.27
C VAL A 610 13.81 -25.43 -0.95
N GLY A 611 14.05 -24.13 -1.13
CA GLY A 611 14.86 -23.62 -2.23
C GLY A 611 16.32 -24.09 -2.18
N ILE A 612 16.95 -24.12 -1.00
CA ILE A 612 18.30 -24.66 -0.83
C ILE A 612 18.35 -26.12 -1.28
N LYS A 613 17.37 -26.95 -0.88
CA LYS A 613 17.32 -28.36 -1.26
C LYS A 613 17.16 -28.53 -2.77
N ILE A 614 16.17 -27.87 -3.37
CA ILE A 614 15.82 -28.00 -4.79
C ILE A 614 16.93 -27.46 -5.68
N ASN A 615 17.42 -26.25 -5.41
CA ASN A 615 18.39 -25.57 -6.28
C ASN A 615 19.74 -26.30 -6.38
N ASN A 616 20.08 -27.13 -5.39
CA ASN A 616 21.31 -27.91 -5.32
C ASN A 616 21.14 -29.41 -5.67
N ASP A 617 19.93 -29.86 -6.02
CA ASP A 617 19.70 -31.25 -6.42
C ASP A 617 20.05 -31.46 -7.90
N SER A 618 21.13 -32.21 -8.16
CA SER A 618 21.62 -32.45 -9.52
C SER A 618 20.63 -33.22 -10.41
N ARG A 619 19.66 -33.92 -9.81
CA ARG A 619 18.58 -34.62 -10.54
C ARG A 619 17.53 -33.66 -11.09
N VAL A 620 17.42 -32.47 -10.49
CA VAL A 620 16.48 -31.42 -10.90
C VAL A 620 17.11 -30.52 -11.96
N GLY A 621 18.37 -30.11 -11.76
CA GLY A 621 19.06 -29.19 -12.67
C GLY A 621 18.30 -27.86 -12.82
N ASP A 622 17.99 -27.47 -14.06
CA ASP A 622 17.24 -26.25 -14.38
C ASP A 622 15.74 -26.47 -14.60
N LYS A 623 15.23 -27.69 -14.34
CA LYS A 623 13.79 -27.99 -14.45
C LYS A 623 12.96 -27.25 -13.39
N LEU A 624 13.55 -26.98 -12.22
CA LEU A 624 12.90 -26.23 -11.14
C LEU A 624 13.94 -25.45 -10.34
N LYS A 625 13.71 -24.14 -10.20
CA LYS A 625 14.43 -23.27 -9.25
C LYS A 625 13.43 -22.55 -8.35
N VAL A 626 13.84 -22.31 -7.10
CA VAL A 626 13.05 -21.53 -6.13
C VAL A 626 13.91 -20.38 -5.61
N VAL A 627 13.41 -19.16 -5.70
CA VAL A 627 14.13 -17.95 -5.30
C VAL A 627 13.28 -17.14 -4.34
N PHE A 628 13.84 -16.80 -3.18
CA PHE A 628 13.28 -15.79 -2.30
C PHE A 628 14.06 -14.49 -2.44
N ILE A 629 13.43 -13.43 -2.95
CA ILE A 629 14.04 -12.11 -3.11
C ILE A 629 13.78 -11.30 -1.83
N PRO A 630 14.83 -10.93 -1.08
CA PRO A 630 14.70 -10.21 0.18
C PRO A 630 14.30 -8.74 -0.04
N ASN A 631 13.70 -8.16 1.00
CA ASN A 631 13.38 -6.74 1.12
C ASN A 631 12.49 -6.19 0.00
N TYR A 632 11.45 -6.95 -0.38
CA TYR A 632 10.45 -6.51 -1.36
C TYR A 632 10.00 -5.05 -1.12
N SER A 633 10.13 -4.23 -2.16
CA SER A 633 9.85 -2.80 -2.20
C SER A 633 9.18 -2.44 -3.53
N VAL A 634 8.87 -1.15 -3.75
CA VAL A 634 8.30 -0.69 -5.02
C VAL A 634 9.31 -0.86 -6.14
N SER A 635 10.57 -0.47 -5.92
CA SER A 635 11.62 -0.62 -6.93
C SER A 635 11.91 -2.08 -7.27
N LEU A 636 11.82 -3.01 -6.31
CA LEU A 636 11.90 -4.44 -6.63
C LEU A 636 10.68 -4.93 -7.40
N ALA A 637 9.48 -4.45 -7.06
CA ALA A 637 8.26 -4.79 -7.78
C ALA A 637 8.32 -4.34 -9.26
N GLU A 638 8.93 -3.18 -9.55
CA GLU A 638 9.14 -2.67 -10.91
C GLU A 638 10.04 -3.58 -11.76
N ILE A 639 10.89 -4.40 -11.13
CA ILE A 639 11.72 -5.40 -11.83
C ILE A 639 10.98 -6.75 -11.94
N ILE A 640 10.37 -7.20 -10.84
CA ILE A 640 9.78 -8.54 -10.73
C ILE A 640 8.49 -8.66 -11.56
N ILE A 641 7.61 -7.66 -11.50
CA ILE A 641 6.27 -7.75 -12.11
C ILE A 641 6.34 -7.87 -13.64
N PRO A 642 7.13 -7.05 -14.36
CA PRO A 642 7.27 -7.19 -15.81
C PRO A 642 7.84 -8.54 -16.27
N ALA A 643 8.64 -9.20 -15.41
CA ALA A 643 9.28 -10.47 -15.70
C ALA A 643 8.39 -11.70 -15.47
N ALA A 644 7.25 -11.56 -14.79
CA ALA A 644 6.40 -12.71 -14.48
C ALA A 644 5.68 -13.24 -15.73
N ASP A 645 5.68 -14.56 -15.87
CA ASP A 645 4.80 -15.27 -16.79
C ASP A 645 3.48 -15.61 -16.08
N LEU A 646 3.56 -16.16 -14.87
CA LEU A 646 2.42 -16.54 -14.05
C LEU A 646 2.38 -15.72 -12.75
N SER A 647 1.18 -15.26 -12.40
CA SER A 647 0.90 -14.42 -11.24
C SER A 647 0.04 -15.16 -10.23
N GLU A 648 0.59 -15.42 -9.04
CA GLU A 648 -0.04 -16.20 -7.97
C GLU A 648 -0.97 -15.35 -7.09
N GLN A 649 -2.29 -15.49 -7.31
CA GLN A 649 -3.36 -14.75 -6.65
C GLN A 649 -4.29 -15.68 -5.87
N ILE A 650 -3.66 -16.48 -5.00
CA ILE A 650 -4.25 -17.66 -4.37
C ILE A 650 -4.73 -17.42 -2.93
N SER A 651 -5.35 -16.30 -2.60
CA SER A 651 -5.96 -16.13 -1.27
C SER A 651 -7.14 -17.10 -1.07
N THR A 652 -7.48 -17.41 0.18
CA THR A 652 -8.75 -18.13 0.44
C THR A 652 -9.92 -17.24 0.04
N ALA A 653 -10.90 -17.75 -0.70
CA ALA A 653 -12.02 -16.94 -1.17
C ALA A 653 -12.76 -16.24 0.00
N GLY A 654 -13.05 -14.96 -0.18
CA GLY A 654 -13.66 -14.09 0.83
C GLY A 654 -12.67 -13.43 1.80
N THR A 655 -11.34 -13.56 1.58
CA THR A 655 -10.33 -12.98 2.50
C THR A 655 -9.55 -11.81 1.91
N GLU A 656 -9.30 -11.77 0.59
CA GLU A 656 -8.68 -10.64 -0.06
C GLU A 656 -9.73 -9.62 -0.50
N ALA A 657 -9.69 -8.43 0.09
CA ALA A 657 -10.65 -7.37 -0.22
C ALA A 657 -10.63 -6.94 -1.70
N SER A 658 -9.48 -7.01 -2.35
CA SER A 658 -9.34 -6.61 -3.76
C SER A 658 -8.04 -7.18 -4.32
N GLY A 659 -6.91 -6.72 -3.76
CA GLY A 659 -5.59 -6.97 -4.31
C GLY A 659 -5.30 -6.00 -5.46
N THR A 660 -4.12 -5.37 -5.43
CA THR A 660 -3.63 -4.52 -6.52
C THR A 660 -2.39 -5.11 -7.21
N GLY A 661 -1.86 -6.22 -6.68
CA GLY A 661 -0.72 -6.91 -7.29
C GLY A 661 -1.13 -7.62 -8.57
N ASN A 662 -2.25 -8.35 -8.50
CA ASN A 662 -2.95 -8.97 -9.63
C ASN A 662 -3.12 -8.00 -10.83
N MET A 663 -3.59 -6.77 -10.58
CA MET A 663 -3.78 -5.76 -11.62
C MET A 663 -2.47 -5.40 -12.32
N LYS A 664 -1.38 -5.23 -11.55
CA LYS A 664 -0.05 -4.91 -12.13
C LYS A 664 0.49 -6.06 -12.96
N PHE A 665 0.30 -7.29 -12.51
CA PHE A 665 0.72 -8.49 -13.24
C PHE A 665 -0.04 -8.64 -14.56
N GLY A 666 -1.37 -8.54 -14.52
CA GLY A 666 -2.20 -8.57 -15.73
C GLY A 666 -1.81 -7.48 -16.73
N LEU A 667 -1.55 -6.26 -16.23
CA LEU A 667 -1.14 -5.11 -17.05
C LEU A 667 0.22 -5.30 -17.72
N ASN A 668 1.06 -6.18 -17.16
CA ASN A 668 2.38 -6.52 -17.69
C ASN A 668 2.39 -7.86 -18.44
N GLY A 669 1.22 -8.44 -18.74
CA GLY A 669 1.11 -9.65 -19.55
C GLY A 669 1.49 -10.94 -18.82
N ALA A 670 1.36 -10.99 -17.49
CA ALA A 670 1.37 -12.24 -16.76
C ALA A 670 -0.05 -12.83 -16.73
N LEU A 671 -0.19 -14.13 -16.98
CA LEU A 671 -1.45 -14.83 -16.76
C LEU A 671 -1.64 -15.06 -15.26
N THR A 672 -2.88 -14.93 -14.79
CA THR A 672 -3.20 -15.12 -13.38
C THR A 672 -3.60 -16.56 -13.12
N ILE A 673 -3.06 -17.14 -12.04
CA ILE A 673 -3.63 -18.32 -11.38
C ILE A 673 -4.17 -17.87 -10.02
N GLY A 674 -5.43 -18.13 -9.74
CA GLY A 674 -6.06 -17.57 -8.55
C GLY A 674 -7.42 -18.14 -8.22
N THR A 675 -7.90 -17.77 -7.03
CA THR A 675 -9.28 -18.04 -6.59
C THR A 675 -10.22 -16.94 -7.07
N LEU A 676 -11.53 -17.22 -7.03
CA LEU A 676 -12.59 -16.22 -7.19
C LEU A 676 -12.70 -15.38 -5.92
N ASP A 677 -11.73 -14.49 -5.73
CA ASP A 677 -11.58 -13.63 -4.56
C ASP A 677 -11.16 -12.21 -4.96
N GLY A 678 -11.62 -11.21 -4.21
CA GLY A 678 -11.33 -9.80 -4.46
C GLY A 678 -11.50 -9.38 -5.93
N ALA A 679 -10.49 -8.67 -6.46
CA ALA A 679 -10.50 -8.17 -7.83
C ALA A 679 -10.20 -9.24 -8.89
N ASN A 680 -9.90 -10.49 -8.51
CA ASN A 680 -9.74 -11.57 -9.51
C ASN A 680 -11.05 -11.84 -10.26
N VAL A 681 -12.20 -11.65 -9.60
CA VAL A 681 -13.54 -11.79 -10.20
C VAL A 681 -13.70 -10.77 -11.33
N GLU A 682 -13.48 -9.50 -11.03
CA GLU A 682 -13.56 -8.42 -12.02
C GLU A 682 -12.50 -8.57 -13.12
N MET A 683 -11.31 -9.07 -12.79
CA MET A 683 -10.28 -9.36 -13.79
C MET A 683 -10.73 -10.47 -14.73
N GLN A 684 -11.33 -11.56 -14.23
CA GLN A 684 -11.88 -12.62 -15.06
C GLN A 684 -12.94 -12.10 -16.04
N GLU A 685 -13.83 -11.22 -15.57
CA GLU A 685 -14.84 -10.57 -16.41
C GLU A 685 -14.19 -9.71 -17.52
N ALA A 686 -13.15 -8.95 -17.18
CA ALA A 686 -12.49 -8.04 -18.11
C ALA A 686 -11.61 -8.75 -19.16
N VAL A 687 -10.86 -9.79 -18.76
CA VAL A 687 -9.94 -10.52 -19.66
C VAL A 687 -10.58 -11.74 -20.32
N GLY A 688 -11.73 -12.21 -19.80
CA GLY A 688 -12.43 -13.42 -20.21
C GLY A 688 -11.93 -14.67 -19.50
N ALA A 689 -12.86 -15.57 -19.14
CA ALA A 689 -12.59 -16.78 -18.36
C ALA A 689 -11.56 -17.73 -19.01
N ASP A 690 -11.44 -17.73 -20.33
CA ASP A 690 -10.45 -18.55 -21.03
C ASP A 690 -9.00 -18.06 -20.83
N ASN A 691 -8.80 -16.82 -20.37
CA ASN A 691 -7.49 -16.16 -20.31
C ASN A 691 -6.96 -16.00 -18.87
N ILE A 692 -7.53 -16.74 -17.93
CA ILE A 692 -7.15 -16.78 -16.51
C ILE A 692 -7.35 -18.20 -15.96
N PHE A 693 -6.50 -18.63 -15.04
CA PHE A 693 -6.58 -19.95 -14.41
C PHE A 693 -7.27 -19.85 -13.05
N ILE A 694 -8.58 -20.03 -13.03
CA ILE A 694 -9.36 -20.02 -11.79
C ILE A 694 -9.47 -21.43 -11.20
N PHE A 695 -9.26 -21.55 -9.88
CA PHE A 695 -9.40 -22.80 -9.13
C PHE A 695 -9.92 -22.54 -7.71
N GLY A 696 -10.13 -23.64 -6.97
CA GLY A 696 -10.47 -23.61 -5.56
C GLY A 696 -11.96 -23.38 -5.31
N ASN A 697 -12.32 -23.38 -4.03
CA ASN A 697 -13.68 -23.16 -3.56
C ASN A 697 -14.08 -21.67 -3.68
N THR A 698 -15.36 -21.41 -3.97
CA THR A 698 -15.94 -20.05 -3.86
C THR A 698 -16.12 -19.62 -2.41
N THR A 699 -16.44 -18.34 -2.17
CA THR A 699 -16.72 -17.82 -0.82
C THR A 699 -17.85 -18.59 -0.14
N GLU A 700 -18.89 -18.95 -0.89
CA GLU A 700 -20.04 -19.71 -0.40
C GLU A 700 -19.65 -21.14 -0.02
N GLU A 701 -18.81 -21.79 -0.83
CA GLU A 701 -18.30 -23.14 -0.59
C GLU A 701 -17.34 -23.18 0.60
N VAL A 702 -16.43 -22.20 0.73
CA VAL A 702 -15.56 -22.03 1.92
C VAL A 702 -16.40 -21.92 3.20
N ASN A 703 -17.46 -21.11 3.16
CA ASN A 703 -18.36 -20.94 4.29
C ASN A 703 -19.20 -22.20 4.57
N ALA A 704 -19.65 -22.92 3.53
CA ALA A 704 -20.35 -24.19 3.68
C ALA A 704 -19.45 -25.23 4.36
N LEU A 705 -18.21 -25.40 3.91
CA LEU A 705 -17.24 -26.31 4.53
C LEU A 705 -17.02 -25.99 6.02
N ARG A 706 -16.89 -24.70 6.38
CA ARG A 706 -16.78 -24.29 7.79
C ARG A 706 -18.01 -24.68 8.61
N ARG A 707 -19.21 -24.43 8.09
CA ARG A 707 -20.48 -24.75 8.77
C ARG A 707 -20.70 -26.25 8.92
N ASP A 708 -20.32 -27.04 7.92
CA ASP A 708 -20.62 -28.47 7.84
C ASP A 708 -19.57 -29.34 8.58
N GLY A 709 -18.55 -28.72 9.19
CA GLY A 709 -17.53 -29.40 9.97
C GLY A 709 -16.33 -29.87 9.14
N TYR A 710 -15.67 -28.91 8.46
CA TYR A 710 -14.45 -29.13 7.68
C TYR A 710 -13.44 -30.06 8.38
N ASN A 711 -13.04 -31.15 7.70
CA ASN A 711 -12.13 -32.17 8.22
C ASN A 711 -10.87 -32.29 7.35
N PRO A 712 -9.82 -31.48 7.61
CA PRO A 712 -8.60 -31.51 6.81
C PRO A 712 -7.83 -32.85 6.90
N ARG A 713 -7.96 -33.58 8.02
CA ARG A 713 -7.33 -34.88 8.22
C ARG A 713 -7.81 -35.92 7.21
N ALA A 714 -9.11 -35.93 6.89
CA ALA A 714 -9.64 -36.84 5.89
C ALA A 714 -9.01 -36.60 4.51
N ILE A 715 -8.80 -35.34 4.12
CA ILE A 715 -8.17 -34.95 2.86
C ILE A 715 -6.70 -35.40 2.83
N TYR A 716 -5.96 -35.18 3.92
CA TYR A 716 -4.59 -35.66 4.08
C TYR A 716 -4.49 -37.19 3.94
N GLU A 717 -5.44 -37.94 4.52
CA GLU A 717 -5.41 -39.41 4.48
C GLU A 717 -5.77 -39.96 3.09
N SER A 718 -6.62 -39.27 2.32
CA SER A 718 -7.06 -39.70 0.99
C SER A 718 -6.13 -39.28 -0.16
N ASN A 719 -5.39 -38.17 -0.04
CA ASN A 719 -4.52 -37.66 -1.11
C ASN A 719 -3.05 -38.07 -0.89
N SER A 720 -2.54 -39.01 -1.70
CA SER A 720 -1.20 -39.57 -1.50
C SER A 720 -0.06 -38.57 -1.75
N GLU A 721 -0.20 -37.66 -2.71
CA GLU A 721 0.84 -36.65 -2.98
C GLU A 721 0.90 -35.61 -1.86
N LEU A 722 -0.27 -35.12 -1.42
CA LEU A 722 -0.36 -34.22 -0.27
C LEU A 722 0.25 -34.87 0.98
N ARG A 723 -0.08 -36.15 1.22
CA ARG A 723 0.45 -36.91 2.36
C ARG A 723 1.97 -37.00 2.33
N GLU A 724 2.57 -37.25 1.16
CA GLU A 724 4.02 -37.27 1.00
C GLU A 724 4.64 -35.91 1.33
N VAL A 725 4.10 -34.83 0.77
CA VAL A 725 4.57 -33.45 1.00
C VAL A 725 4.52 -33.10 2.49
N LEU A 726 3.36 -33.28 3.14
CA LEU A 726 3.19 -32.93 4.55
C LEU A 726 4.05 -33.82 5.47
N ASN A 727 4.28 -35.09 5.12
CA ASN A 727 5.19 -35.95 5.86
C ASN A 727 6.65 -35.51 5.72
N GLN A 728 7.08 -35.07 4.54
CA GLN A 728 8.43 -34.52 4.33
C GLN A 728 8.66 -33.25 5.16
N LEU A 729 7.64 -32.41 5.32
CA LEU A 729 7.71 -31.27 6.25
C LEU A 729 7.84 -31.74 7.70
N ALA A 730 6.97 -32.68 8.12
CA ALA A 730 6.87 -33.12 9.50
C ALA A 730 8.03 -34.00 10.00
N ASN A 731 8.82 -34.59 9.10
CA ASN A 731 9.91 -35.52 9.43
C ASN A 731 11.33 -34.93 9.23
N GLY A 732 11.41 -33.64 8.91
CA GLY A 732 12.70 -32.96 8.77
C GLY A 732 13.40 -33.12 7.43
N PHE A 733 12.72 -33.57 6.37
CA PHE A 733 13.35 -33.73 5.05
C PHE A 733 14.01 -32.44 4.52
N PHE A 734 13.38 -31.29 4.81
CA PHE A 734 13.88 -29.95 4.46
C PHE A 734 14.67 -29.28 5.60
N SER A 735 14.72 -29.87 6.79
CA SER A 735 15.44 -29.34 7.97
C SER A 735 16.16 -30.46 8.73
N PRO A 736 17.14 -31.17 8.13
CA PRO A 736 17.73 -32.37 8.74
C PRO A 736 18.46 -32.09 10.07
N GLN A 737 18.90 -30.86 10.30
CA GLN A 737 19.55 -30.45 11.55
C GLN A 737 18.54 -30.10 12.66
N ASP A 738 17.27 -29.97 12.31
CA ASP A 738 16.16 -29.64 13.21
C ASP A 738 14.87 -30.28 12.66
N PRO A 739 14.71 -31.61 12.81
CA PRO A 739 13.64 -32.33 12.11
C PRO A 739 12.22 -31.91 12.49
N GLU A 740 12.04 -31.36 13.69
CA GLU A 740 10.75 -30.92 14.22
C GLU A 740 10.39 -29.47 13.81
N ARG A 741 11.29 -28.74 13.15
CA ARG A 741 11.11 -27.31 12.80
C ARG A 741 9.75 -26.99 12.19
N TYR A 742 9.33 -27.82 11.25
CA TYR A 742 8.10 -27.61 10.47
C TYR A 742 6.93 -28.48 10.93
N ARG A 743 7.07 -29.18 12.07
CA ARG A 743 5.99 -30.00 12.64
C ARG A 743 4.74 -29.17 12.93
N VAL A 744 4.91 -27.94 13.40
CA VAL A 744 3.80 -27.02 13.67
C VAL A 744 2.97 -26.70 12.41
N ILE A 745 3.59 -26.68 11.22
CA ILE A 745 2.86 -26.47 9.96
C ILE A 745 1.95 -27.67 9.68
N PHE A 746 2.47 -28.89 9.88
CA PHE A 746 1.66 -30.10 9.77
C PHE A 746 0.49 -30.06 10.76
N ASP A 747 0.74 -29.70 12.01
CA ASP A 747 -0.30 -29.67 13.04
C ASP A 747 -1.38 -28.63 12.74
N VAL A 748 -0.99 -27.42 12.30
CA VAL A 748 -1.95 -26.38 11.88
C VAL A 748 -2.84 -26.87 10.74
N LEU A 749 -2.25 -27.52 9.73
CA LEU A 749 -2.98 -27.95 8.55
C LEU A 749 -3.82 -29.22 8.77
N VAL A 750 -3.33 -30.18 9.56
CA VAL A 750 -3.96 -31.51 9.66
C VAL A 750 -4.73 -31.67 10.98
N ASN A 751 -4.21 -31.10 12.06
CA ASN A 751 -4.70 -31.37 13.42
C ASN A 751 -5.52 -30.22 14.02
N TRP A 752 -5.24 -28.97 13.63
CA TRP A 752 -5.85 -27.77 14.24
C TRP A 752 -6.82 -27.06 13.29
N GLY A 753 -7.30 -27.77 12.27
CA GLY A 753 -8.48 -27.38 11.50
C GLY A 753 -8.22 -26.56 10.25
N ASP A 754 -6.97 -26.22 9.90
CA ASP A 754 -6.61 -25.51 8.67
C ASP A 754 -7.55 -24.33 8.37
N HIS A 755 -7.44 -23.28 9.19
CA HIS A 755 -8.39 -22.16 9.19
C HIS A 755 -8.65 -21.55 7.80
N TYR A 756 -7.62 -21.54 6.95
CA TYR A 756 -7.65 -20.99 5.58
C TYR A 756 -7.89 -22.05 4.49
N GLN A 757 -8.22 -23.28 4.88
CA GLN A 757 -8.62 -24.39 4.00
C GLN A 757 -7.62 -24.66 2.86
N LEU A 758 -6.32 -24.59 3.14
CA LEU A 758 -5.28 -24.92 2.17
C LEU A 758 -5.44 -26.34 1.63
N LEU A 759 -5.82 -27.31 2.48
CA LEU A 759 -5.95 -28.70 2.05
C LEU A 759 -7.20 -28.90 1.17
N ALA A 760 -8.26 -28.10 1.37
CA ALA A 760 -9.46 -28.17 0.54
C ALA A 760 -9.19 -27.74 -0.91
N ASP A 761 -8.31 -26.77 -1.11
CA ASP A 761 -7.96 -26.23 -2.43
C ASP A 761 -6.71 -26.88 -3.04
N TYR A 762 -6.01 -27.75 -2.31
CA TYR A 762 -4.73 -28.32 -2.77
C TYR A 762 -4.87 -29.04 -4.11
N GLU A 763 -5.82 -29.96 -4.24
CA GLU A 763 -5.94 -30.79 -5.44
C GLU A 763 -6.33 -29.97 -6.67
N SER A 764 -7.27 -29.04 -6.53
CA SER A 764 -7.69 -28.16 -7.63
C SER A 764 -6.57 -27.18 -8.03
N TYR A 765 -5.75 -26.73 -7.07
CA TYR A 765 -4.57 -25.91 -7.35
C TYR A 765 -3.52 -26.69 -8.16
N ILE A 766 -3.19 -27.93 -7.76
CA ILE A 766 -2.25 -28.77 -8.52
C ILE A 766 -2.77 -29.02 -9.94
N ALA A 767 -4.06 -29.30 -10.10
CA ALA A 767 -4.66 -29.50 -11.42
C ALA A 767 -4.61 -28.23 -12.29
N ALA A 768 -4.85 -27.05 -11.72
CA ALA A 768 -4.70 -25.78 -12.43
C ALA A 768 -3.25 -25.52 -12.85
N GLN A 769 -2.28 -25.86 -12.00
CA GLN A 769 -0.85 -25.76 -12.33
C GLN A 769 -0.44 -26.69 -13.47
N ASP A 770 -1.04 -27.88 -13.56
CA ASP A 770 -0.83 -28.82 -14.68
C ASP A 770 -1.41 -28.23 -15.99
N GLN A 771 -2.52 -27.48 -15.94
CA GLN A 771 -3.06 -26.75 -17.10
C GLN A 771 -2.16 -25.59 -17.54
N VAL A 772 -1.54 -24.89 -16.58
CA VAL A 772 -0.54 -23.85 -16.88
C VAL A 772 0.63 -24.43 -17.68
N ASP A 773 1.19 -25.57 -17.25
CA ASP A 773 2.28 -26.25 -17.96
C ASP A 773 1.85 -26.65 -19.39
N ALA A 774 0.63 -27.17 -19.54
CA ALA A 774 0.10 -27.58 -20.84
C ALA A 774 -0.09 -26.39 -21.81
N LEU A 775 -0.47 -25.21 -21.31
CA LEU A 775 -0.58 -24.00 -22.12
C LEU A 775 0.79 -23.38 -22.42
N TYR A 776 1.71 -23.33 -21.45
CA TYR A 776 3.03 -22.73 -21.65
C TYR A 776 3.86 -23.49 -22.69
N ALA A 777 3.61 -24.79 -22.84
CA ALA A 777 4.14 -25.60 -23.93
C ALA A 777 3.72 -25.14 -25.34
N LYS A 778 2.79 -24.18 -25.45
CA LYS A 778 2.28 -23.57 -26.69
C LYS A 778 2.57 -22.06 -26.68
N PRO A 779 3.80 -21.62 -27.00
CA PRO A 779 4.24 -20.24 -26.76
C PRO A 779 3.42 -19.15 -27.46
N GLU A 780 2.93 -19.43 -28.68
CA GLU A 780 2.06 -18.48 -29.40
C GLU A 780 0.70 -18.31 -28.72
N GLU A 781 0.07 -19.42 -28.32
CA GLU A 781 -1.22 -19.38 -27.63
C GLU A 781 -1.11 -18.71 -26.25
N TRP A 782 -0.01 -18.99 -25.52
CA TRP A 782 0.30 -18.28 -24.28
C TRP A 782 0.40 -16.76 -24.51
N ALA A 783 1.18 -16.34 -25.51
CA ALA A 783 1.39 -14.94 -25.81
C ALA A 783 0.09 -14.22 -26.21
N LYS A 784 -0.77 -14.85 -27.02
CA LYS A 784 -2.09 -14.29 -27.38
C LYS A 784 -2.95 -14.05 -26.13
N LYS A 785 -3.00 -15.01 -25.21
CA LYS A 785 -3.74 -14.87 -23.94
C LYS A 785 -3.15 -13.78 -23.04
N ALA A 786 -1.82 -13.64 -23.01
CA ALA A 786 -1.15 -12.58 -22.28
C ALA A 786 -1.44 -11.20 -22.87
N ILE A 787 -1.46 -11.06 -24.20
CA ILE A 787 -1.87 -9.82 -24.89
C ILE A 787 -3.33 -9.48 -24.57
N LEU A 788 -4.23 -10.46 -24.59
CA LEU A 788 -5.63 -10.26 -24.23
C LEU A 788 -5.81 -9.83 -22.77
N ASN A 789 -4.95 -10.29 -21.85
CA ASN A 789 -4.91 -9.77 -20.49
C ASN A 789 -4.56 -8.28 -20.49
N VAL A 790 -3.42 -7.88 -21.09
CA VAL A 790 -3.01 -6.48 -21.18
C VAL A 790 -4.13 -5.61 -21.77
N ALA A 791 -4.75 -6.07 -22.86
CA ALA A 791 -5.83 -5.38 -23.52
C ALA A 791 -7.14 -5.29 -22.70
N GLY A 792 -7.32 -6.18 -21.73
CA GLY A 792 -8.45 -6.19 -20.80
C GLY A 792 -8.23 -5.33 -19.55
N MET A 793 -7.03 -4.79 -19.33
CA MET A 793 -6.70 -4.14 -18.04
C MET A 793 -7.12 -2.67 -17.90
N GLY A 794 -7.71 -2.06 -18.92
CA GLY A 794 -8.05 -0.62 -18.91
C GLY A 794 -8.90 -0.18 -17.71
N TYR A 795 -9.87 -1.01 -17.30
CA TYR A 795 -10.76 -0.74 -16.16
C TYR A 795 -10.02 -0.55 -14.82
N PHE A 796 -8.83 -1.14 -14.67
CA PHE A 796 -8.05 -1.15 -13.44
C PHE A 796 -7.04 0.01 -13.33
N SER A 797 -7.19 1.05 -14.16
CA SER A 797 -6.48 2.32 -13.95
C SER A 797 -6.95 3.00 -12.67
N SER A 798 -6.00 3.50 -11.86
CA SER A 798 -6.36 4.34 -10.71
C SER A 798 -6.98 5.68 -11.13
N ASP A 799 -6.86 6.11 -12.40
CA ASP A 799 -7.54 7.33 -12.88
C ASP A 799 -9.05 7.13 -12.95
N ARG A 800 -9.50 5.94 -13.36
CA ARG A 800 -10.93 5.58 -13.32
C ARG A 800 -11.41 5.60 -11.89
N THR A 801 -10.68 4.93 -10.99
CA THR A 801 -10.98 4.90 -9.55
C THR A 801 -11.10 6.32 -8.98
N ILE A 802 -10.13 7.21 -9.23
CA ILE A 802 -10.17 8.60 -8.75
C ILE A 802 -11.29 9.41 -9.38
N SER A 803 -11.59 9.22 -10.66
CA SER A 803 -12.74 9.87 -11.31
C SER A 803 -14.05 9.48 -10.63
N GLU A 804 -14.23 8.19 -10.30
CA GLU A 804 -15.41 7.72 -9.58
C GLU A 804 -15.49 8.27 -8.14
N TYR A 805 -14.38 8.31 -7.40
CA TYR A 805 -14.35 8.98 -6.09
C TYR A 805 -14.70 10.47 -6.21
N ALA A 806 -14.12 11.18 -7.18
CA ALA A 806 -14.35 12.60 -7.38
C ALA A 806 -15.81 12.92 -7.73
N GLU A 807 -16.44 12.09 -8.56
CA GLU A 807 -17.83 12.27 -9.00
C GLU A 807 -18.84 11.81 -7.94
N LYS A 808 -18.69 10.59 -7.42
CA LYS A 808 -19.71 9.90 -6.61
C LYS A 808 -19.58 10.17 -5.11
N ILE A 809 -18.41 10.58 -4.62
CA ILE A 809 -18.12 10.70 -3.18
C ILE A 809 -17.70 12.11 -2.81
N TRP A 810 -16.60 12.60 -3.37
CA TRP A 810 -16.03 13.89 -2.96
C TRP A 810 -16.76 15.09 -3.57
N HIS A 811 -17.43 14.87 -4.71
CA HIS A 811 -18.09 15.90 -5.51
C HIS A 811 -17.15 17.08 -5.82
N THR A 812 -15.96 16.76 -6.34
CA THR A 812 -14.91 17.72 -6.67
C THR A 812 -14.63 17.73 -8.17
N THR A 813 -14.20 18.88 -8.69
CA THR A 813 -13.83 19.05 -10.09
C THR A 813 -12.33 19.35 -10.23
N PRO A 814 -11.73 19.06 -11.39
CA PRO A 814 -10.36 19.46 -11.67
C PRO A 814 -10.14 20.98 -11.54
N VAL A 815 -8.96 21.37 -11.07
CA VAL A 815 -8.50 22.77 -11.10
C VAL A 815 -8.20 23.19 -12.54
N LYS A 816 -8.56 24.42 -12.91
CA LYS A 816 -8.23 24.98 -14.23
C LYS A 816 -6.83 25.61 -14.18
N LEU A 817 -5.92 25.19 -15.04
CA LEU A 817 -4.52 25.66 -15.08
C LEU A 817 -4.20 26.45 -16.35
#